data_AF-A0AAU9XI43-F1
#
_entry.id   AF-A0AAU9XI43-F1
#
_cell.length_a   1.000
_cell.length_b   1.000
_cell.length_c   1.000
_cell.angle_alpha   90.00
_cell.angle_beta   90.00
_cell.angle_gamma   90.00
#
_symmetry.space_group_name_H-M   'P 1'
#
loop_
_entity.id
_entity.type
_entity.pdbx_description
1 polymer ?
#
loop_
_entity_poly.entity_id
_entity_poly.type
_entity_poly.pdbx_seq_one_letter_code
_entity_poly.pdbx_strand_id
1 'polypeptide(L)'
;MASLANTLVYGPPFLTEDDIPGSSLNGRDPNRLKNSELKFWLKCRGDSCKGLSTKAQLWKRVNDYLQANVAHLLVDPDENFIYTRRKQNRNRVCTEDQRAESADSDLSTPPDPDNTKNIAFPANGWGTSLAKGPMFTRAELEKHISDSGKKHRHGEHHSLPTGLQKAKQFLADEYLHEIQTHSDQRYFYFRAKCFHSFKVNEAPHNLKLALCMVTGNVEYAYCGPSCAAGKSGFCNHILALMIKVCKYTIYNCKDVRDLKDEEDENPTSACTSALQNWHKSRLEGIRSQPVMDVVVSNPANNAERVKKTGVTCLLTEARKGESDQKRKLEQLLHSLEQHSSTLGITQVVDPSSIDTSPVVDTRFGQCPVGSFGSYQLSFTESNFTFVTLFDGFDCTEHCTANEFPAYPSFPLDDFCGSFQTPDNLTVKEMELLKSLTVGVIEANKMEEKTREQASCEEWMRERKLRFTASNFGKISRRQRNHNKFVEDLLAQKTFSSAAVEHGKKYEPVALKEYEKHMRKMGKPVKVLKSGLFVSPKVPILGCSPDAKIIDLSCKDRFGLGEVKCPSSKFHVTPLEACDDPGFFMENKNGKPSLKRSHVYYDQVQGLMGLSGVPWCDFIVYTSKGLSVERIKFDQDHWNNLCGKLCDYYFKHFLPVAAL
;
A
#
# COMPACT_ATOMS: atom_id res chain seq x y z
N MET A 1 -31.54 34.74 -17.73
CA MET A 1 -31.51 36.20 -17.98
C MET A 1 -31.38 36.94 -16.66
N ALA A 2 -30.60 38.02 -16.66
CA ALA A 2 -30.14 38.87 -15.54
C ALA A 2 -28.80 38.45 -14.88
N SER A 3 -27.81 39.36 -15.01
CA SER A 3 -26.46 39.39 -14.43
C SER A 3 -25.29 38.75 -15.20
N LEU A 4 -25.20 38.96 -16.52
CA LEU A 4 -23.94 38.82 -17.28
C LEU A 4 -23.63 40.07 -18.13
N ALA A 5 -24.10 41.23 -17.68
CA ALA A 5 -23.80 42.52 -18.28
C ALA A 5 -23.19 43.43 -17.21
N ASN A 6 -22.10 44.12 -17.59
CA ASN A 6 -21.15 44.89 -16.77
C ASN A 6 -20.01 43.99 -16.25
N THR A 7 -18.88 43.86 -16.93
CA THR A 7 -17.95 44.96 -17.25
C THR A 7 -17.06 44.54 -18.43
N LEU A 8 -17.39 44.97 -19.65
CA LEU A 8 -16.49 44.88 -20.80
C LEU A 8 -15.51 46.06 -20.72
N VAL A 9 -14.36 45.86 -20.08
CA VAL A 9 -13.20 46.74 -20.26
C VAL A 9 -12.37 46.16 -21.40
N TYR A 10 -12.54 46.69 -22.60
CA TYR A 10 -11.63 46.44 -23.71
C TYR A 10 -10.25 47.03 -23.36
N GLY A 11 -9.26 46.17 -23.09
CA GLY A 11 -7.83 46.51 -22.94
C GLY A 11 -6.96 45.75 -23.95
N PRO A 12 -5.74 46.22 -24.30
CA PRO A 12 -4.95 45.73 -25.44
C PRO A 12 -3.88 44.68 -25.04
N PRO A 13 -3.30 43.89 -25.96
CA PRO A 13 -3.89 43.01 -26.97
C PRO A 13 -4.36 41.67 -26.34
N PHE A 14 -5.35 40.99 -26.94
CA PHE A 14 -5.91 39.71 -26.44
C PHE A 14 -4.83 38.73 -25.99
N LEU A 15 -4.78 38.40 -24.70
CA LEU A 15 -3.91 37.34 -24.16
C LEU A 15 -4.32 36.00 -24.78
N THR A 16 -3.33 35.20 -25.21
CA THR A 16 -3.54 33.81 -25.63
C THR A 16 -3.17 32.87 -24.49
N GLU A 17 -3.52 31.59 -24.61
CA GLU A 17 -3.17 30.60 -23.59
C GLU A 17 -1.64 30.48 -23.39
N ASP A 18 -0.85 30.84 -24.40
CA ASP A 18 0.62 30.91 -24.33
C ASP A 18 1.14 32.09 -23.51
N ASP A 19 0.36 33.17 -23.38
CA ASP A 19 0.75 34.35 -22.62
C ASP A 19 0.50 34.19 -21.10
N ILE A 20 -0.35 33.23 -20.70
CA ILE A 20 -0.69 32.94 -19.30
C ILE A 20 -0.42 31.46 -18.99
N PRO A 21 0.76 31.11 -18.44
CA PRO A 21 1.11 29.74 -18.09
C PRO A 21 0.08 29.10 -17.14
N GLY A 22 -0.42 27.91 -17.51
CA GLY A 22 -1.45 27.20 -16.74
C GLY A 22 -2.91 27.57 -17.07
N SER A 23 -3.12 28.52 -18.00
CA SER A 23 -4.46 28.87 -18.51
C SER A 23 -4.99 27.85 -19.53
N SER A 24 -4.14 27.02 -20.15
CA SER A 24 -4.54 25.93 -21.04
C SER A 24 -4.72 24.58 -20.34
N LEU A 25 -5.70 23.81 -20.81
CA LEU A 25 -5.82 22.40 -20.45
C LEU A 25 -4.83 21.52 -21.22
N ASN A 26 -4.37 21.91 -22.43
CA ASN A 26 -3.48 21.11 -23.27
C ASN A 26 -3.91 19.63 -23.42
N GLY A 27 -5.21 19.39 -23.62
CA GLY A 27 -5.78 18.04 -23.76
C GLY A 27 -5.89 17.24 -22.45
N ARG A 28 -5.57 17.83 -21.29
CA ARG A 28 -5.73 17.19 -19.97
C ARG A 28 -7.20 17.19 -19.57
N ASP A 29 -7.66 16.03 -19.08
CA ASP A 29 -8.98 15.89 -18.46
C ASP A 29 -9.07 16.74 -17.17
N PRO A 30 -9.99 17.71 -17.10
CA PRO A 30 -10.18 18.54 -15.91
C PRO A 30 -10.42 17.72 -14.62
N ASN A 31 -10.95 16.50 -14.71
CA ASN A 31 -11.19 15.66 -13.55
C ASN A 31 -9.88 15.16 -12.90
N ARG A 32 -8.78 15.16 -13.65
CA ARG A 32 -7.44 14.76 -13.18
C ARG A 32 -6.65 15.92 -12.57
N LEU A 33 -7.11 17.16 -12.71
CA LEU A 33 -6.46 18.34 -12.16
C LEU A 33 -6.75 18.51 -10.66
N LYS A 34 -5.85 19.23 -9.96
CA LYS A 34 -6.04 19.62 -8.56
C LYS A 34 -7.01 20.80 -8.45
N ASN A 35 -7.59 20.97 -7.27
CA ASN A 35 -8.53 22.07 -7.01
C ASN A 35 -7.91 23.46 -7.27
N SER A 36 -6.62 23.64 -6.97
CA SER A 36 -5.91 24.89 -7.23
C SER A 36 -5.76 25.19 -8.73
N GLU A 37 -5.49 24.16 -9.54
CA GLU A 37 -5.36 24.28 -10.99
C GLU A 37 -6.71 24.61 -11.65
N LEU A 38 -7.80 23.96 -11.22
CA LEU A 38 -9.15 24.26 -11.68
C LEU A 38 -9.57 25.69 -11.32
N LYS A 39 -9.27 26.14 -10.10
CA LYS A 39 -9.54 27.53 -9.66
C LYS A 39 -8.73 28.53 -10.47
N PHE A 40 -7.45 28.27 -10.73
CA PHE A 40 -6.61 29.16 -11.52
C PHE A 40 -7.11 29.25 -12.97
N TRP A 41 -7.47 28.13 -13.59
CA TRP A 41 -8.04 28.08 -14.93
C TRP A 41 -9.34 28.90 -15.05
N LEU A 42 -10.20 28.82 -14.04
CA LEU A 42 -11.45 29.59 -13.94
C LEU A 42 -11.20 31.09 -13.74
N LYS A 43 -10.22 31.46 -12.91
CA LYS A 43 -9.81 32.87 -12.73
C LYS A 43 -9.30 33.51 -14.01
N CYS A 44 -8.54 32.77 -14.83
CA CYS A 44 -8.09 33.24 -16.15
C CYS A 44 -9.24 33.53 -17.12
N ARG A 45 -10.49 33.17 -16.77
CA ARG A 45 -11.72 33.40 -17.55
C ARG A 45 -12.72 34.29 -16.79
N GLY A 46 -12.24 35.00 -15.77
CA GLY A 46 -13.00 35.99 -15.02
C GLY A 46 -13.97 35.41 -13.99
N ASP A 47 -13.93 34.10 -13.73
CA ASP A 47 -14.80 33.49 -12.70
C ASP A 47 -14.22 33.76 -11.30
N SER A 48 -15.01 34.42 -10.45
CA SER A 48 -14.65 34.75 -9.07
C SER A 48 -14.41 33.54 -8.17
N CYS A 49 -14.80 32.34 -8.61
CA CYS A 49 -14.75 31.07 -7.88
C CYS A 49 -15.50 31.09 -6.53
N LYS A 50 -16.32 32.13 -6.26
CA LYS A 50 -17.07 32.28 -5.02
C LYS A 50 -18.09 31.15 -4.89
N GLY A 51 -18.09 30.47 -3.75
CA GLY A 51 -18.99 29.35 -3.45
C GLY A 51 -18.56 27.98 -3.98
N LEU A 52 -17.37 27.85 -4.61
CA LEU A 52 -16.84 26.58 -5.12
C LEU A 52 -15.83 25.98 -4.12
N SER A 53 -16.29 25.06 -3.26
CA SER A 53 -15.46 24.42 -2.22
C SER A 53 -15.01 23.00 -2.58
N THR A 54 -15.80 22.28 -3.38
CA THR A 54 -15.52 20.87 -3.73
C THR A 54 -14.96 20.72 -5.15
N LYS A 55 -14.20 19.64 -5.38
CA LYS A 55 -13.63 19.32 -6.69
C LYS A 55 -14.72 19.13 -7.76
N ALA A 56 -15.83 18.48 -7.41
CA ALA A 56 -16.94 18.25 -8.31
C ALA A 56 -17.60 19.57 -8.78
N GLN A 57 -17.74 20.55 -7.89
CA GLN A 57 -18.28 21.87 -8.23
C GLN A 57 -17.35 22.65 -9.17
N LEU A 58 -16.03 22.62 -8.90
CA LEU A 58 -15.02 23.25 -9.75
C LEU A 58 -14.98 22.60 -11.14
N TRP A 59 -14.98 21.27 -11.18
CA TRP A 59 -14.98 20.50 -12.42
C TRP A 59 -16.21 20.80 -13.26
N LYS A 60 -17.41 20.79 -12.64
CA LYS A 60 -18.66 21.12 -13.32
C LYS A 60 -18.59 22.52 -13.93
N ARG A 61 -18.10 23.51 -13.17
CA ARG A 61 -17.96 24.89 -13.65
C ARG A 61 -16.99 24.99 -14.83
N VAL A 62 -15.85 24.30 -14.78
CA VAL A 62 -14.91 24.24 -15.91
C VAL A 62 -15.58 23.63 -17.15
N ASN A 63 -16.35 22.57 -16.98
CA ASN A 63 -17.08 21.93 -18.08
C ASN A 63 -18.16 22.85 -18.67
N ASP A 64 -18.86 23.64 -17.86
CA ASP A 64 -19.84 24.63 -18.33
C ASP A 64 -19.18 25.67 -19.26
N TYR A 65 -17.96 26.15 -18.93
CA TYR A 65 -17.18 27.07 -19.77
C TYR A 65 -16.70 26.43 -21.08
N LEU A 66 -16.35 25.14 -21.06
CA LEU A 66 -15.98 24.38 -22.26
C LEU A 66 -17.19 24.19 -23.19
N GLN A 67 -18.37 23.87 -22.63
CA GLN A 67 -19.61 23.69 -23.40
C GLN A 67 -20.14 25.01 -23.98
N ALA A 68 -19.96 26.13 -23.26
CA ALA A 68 -20.33 27.46 -23.73
C ALA A 68 -19.38 28.03 -24.80
N ASN A 69 -18.32 27.31 -25.18
CA ASN A 69 -17.31 27.70 -26.17
C ASN A 69 -16.62 29.06 -25.90
N VAL A 70 -16.60 29.50 -24.64
CA VAL A 70 -15.94 30.75 -24.20
C VAL A 70 -14.56 30.49 -23.56
N ALA A 71 -14.09 29.24 -23.58
CA ALA A 71 -12.83 28.84 -22.96
C ALA A 71 -11.58 29.52 -23.54
N HIS A 72 -11.67 30.07 -24.75
CA HIS A 72 -10.60 30.80 -25.43
C HIS A 72 -10.51 32.28 -25.00
N LEU A 73 -11.52 32.82 -24.31
CA LEU A 73 -11.54 34.19 -23.83
C LEU A 73 -10.78 34.28 -22.51
N LEU A 74 -9.58 34.87 -22.57
CA LEU A 74 -8.71 35.02 -21.41
C LEU A 74 -8.72 36.45 -20.87
N VAL A 75 -8.72 36.53 -19.55
CA VAL A 75 -8.45 37.74 -18.77
C VAL A 75 -7.21 37.51 -17.93
N ASP A 76 -6.49 38.60 -17.63
CA ASP A 76 -5.36 38.54 -16.71
C ASP A 76 -5.89 38.21 -15.29
N PRO A 77 -5.52 37.06 -14.70
CA PRO A 77 -6.00 36.67 -13.38
C PRO A 77 -5.31 37.42 -12.24
N ASP A 78 -4.28 38.22 -12.52
CA ASP A 78 -3.53 39.01 -11.55
C ASP A 78 -4.07 40.45 -11.46
N GLU A 79 -4.29 40.92 -10.23
CA GLU A 79 -4.84 42.26 -9.97
C GLU A 79 -3.93 43.41 -10.48
N ASN A 80 -2.64 43.14 -10.71
CA ASN A 80 -1.67 44.10 -11.24
C ASN A 80 -1.41 43.95 -12.75
N PHE A 81 -2.23 43.16 -13.45
CA PHE A 81 -2.18 42.96 -14.92
C PHE A 81 -0.80 42.55 -15.43
N ILE A 82 -0.15 41.64 -14.71
CA ILE A 82 1.25 41.26 -14.96
C ILE A 82 1.42 40.61 -16.34
N TYR A 83 0.49 39.77 -16.80
CA TYR A 83 0.59 39.10 -18.09
C TYR A 83 0.28 40.07 -19.24
N THR A 84 -0.70 40.95 -19.07
CA THR A 84 -0.99 42.03 -20.02
C THR A 84 0.22 42.95 -20.20
N ARG A 85 0.85 43.40 -19.11
CA ARG A 85 2.07 44.23 -19.16
C ARG A 85 3.25 43.51 -19.82
N ARG A 86 3.41 42.20 -19.60
CA ARG A 86 4.45 41.39 -20.25
C ARG A 86 4.24 41.31 -21.77
N LYS A 87 3.02 41.06 -22.24
CA LYS A 87 2.71 41.04 -23.69
C LYS A 87 2.92 42.39 -24.36
N GLN A 88 2.57 43.48 -23.67
CA GLN A 88 2.81 44.84 -24.17
C GLN A 88 4.30 45.16 -24.27
N ASN A 89 5.12 44.74 -23.29
CA ASN A 89 6.57 44.89 -23.37
C ASN A 89 7.20 44.03 -24.49
N ARG A 90 6.69 42.82 -24.73
CA ARG A 90 7.10 41.98 -25.88
C ARG A 90 6.94 42.70 -27.22
N ASN A 91 5.80 43.36 -27.41
CA ASN A 91 5.51 44.10 -28.63
C ASN A 91 6.35 45.37 -28.77
N ARG A 92 6.80 45.98 -27.66
CA ARG A 92 7.74 47.11 -27.68
C ARG A 92 9.17 46.68 -28.05
N VAL A 93 9.69 45.62 -27.43
CA VAL A 93 11.07 45.16 -27.67
C VAL A 93 11.27 44.67 -29.11
N CYS A 94 10.30 43.98 -29.72
CA CYS A 94 10.38 43.59 -31.14
C CYS A 94 10.42 44.78 -32.14
N THR A 95 10.10 46.00 -31.71
CA THR A 95 10.22 47.20 -32.55
C THR A 95 11.54 47.95 -32.36
N GLU A 96 12.29 47.68 -31.29
CA GLU A 96 13.60 48.29 -31.01
C GLU A 96 14.77 47.42 -31.51
N ASP A 97 14.60 46.09 -31.54
CA ASP A 97 15.63 45.14 -32.01
C ASP A 97 15.96 45.22 -33.53
N GLN A 98 15.24 46.03 -34.32
CA GLN A 98 15.59 46.29 -35.72
C GLN A 98 16.58 47.47 -35.91
N ARG A 99 17.04 48.13 -34.84
CA ARG A 99 17.92 49.31 -34.94
C ARG A 99 19.25 49.22 -34.21
N ALA A 100 19.54 48.14 -33.48
CA ALA A 100 20.72 48.07 -32.61
C ALA A 100 21.62 46.85 -32.91
N GLU A 101 22.00 46.66 -34.17
CA GLU A 101 23.18 45.85 -34.54
C GLU A 101 24.33 46.77 -34.96
N SER A 102 25.03 47.34 -33.98
CA SER A 102 26.44 47.74 -34.10
C SER A 102 26.96 48.34 -32.79
N ALA A 103 28.23 48.09 -32.50
CA ALA A 103 29.07 48.62 -31.41
C ALA A 103 29.22 47.75 -30.14
N ASP A 104 30.16 46.82 -30.27
CA ASP A 104 31.43 46.77 -29.52
C ASP A 104 31.52 46.27 -28.06
N SER A 105 32.69 45.69 -27.87
CA SER A 105 33.26 44.88 -26.81
C SER A 105 33.69 45.63 -25.54
N ASP A 106 33.81 44.84 -24.45
CA ASP A 106 35.00 44.72 -23.57
C ASP A 106 34.72 44.85 -22.05
N LEU A 107 34.87 43.74 -21.29
CA LEU A 107 35.55 43.62 -19.97
C LEU A 107 35.36 42.21 -19.32
N SER A 108 36.42 41.38 -19.42
CA SER A 108 37.06 40.57 -18.37
C SER A 108 36.26 39.74 -17.34
N THR A 109 36.05 38.44 -17.62
CA THR A 109 36.15 37.31 -16.66
C THR A 109 36.48 36.05 -17.48
N PRO A 110 37.32 35.09 -17.03
CA PRO A 110 37.65 33.93 -17.85
C PRO A 110 36.38 33.13 -18.19
N PRO A 111 36.15 32.74 -19.46
CA PRO A 111 35.01 31.92 -19.82
C PRO A 111 35.13 30.54 -19.15
N ASP A 112 34.03 30.11 -18.52
CA ASP A 112 33.89 28.78 -17.93
C ASP A 112 33.94 27.75 -19.08
N PRO A 113 34.97 26.87 -19.16
CA PRO A 113 35.30 26.10 -20.36
C PRO A 113 34.26 25.04 -20.77
N ASP A 114 33.20 24.85 -19.98
CA ASP A 114 32.13 23.86 -20.21
C ASP A 114 30.76 24.48 -20.53
N ASN A 115 30.71 25.78 -20.85
CA ASN A 115 29.46 26.50 -21.12
C ASN A 115 29.06 26.45 -22.60
N THR A 116 28.34 25.42 -23.01
CA THR A 116 27.89 25.26 -24.41
C THR A 116 26.95 26.38 -24.92
N LYS A 117 26.47 27.26 -24.03
CA LYS A 117 25.66 28.46 -24.35
C LYS A 117 26.31 29.80 -23.96
N ASN A 118 27.57 29.83 -23.49
CA ASN A 118 28.29 31.06 -23.09
C ASN A 118 27.51 32.03 -22.14
N ILE A 119 26.69 31.52 -21.24
CA ILE A 119 26.01 32.34 -20.21
C ILE A 119 26.97 32.70 -19.07
N ALA A 120 27.39 33.97 -18.99
CA ALA A 120 28.27 34.47 -17.93
C ALA A 120 27.50 34.76 -16.63
N PHE A 121 27.83 34.04 -15.55
CA PHE A 121 27.21 34.28 -14.25
C PHE A 121 27.79 35.55 -13.59
N PRO A 122 26.97 36.39 -12.95
CA PRO A 122 27.44 37.59 -12.25
C PRO A 122 28.42 37.25 -11.11
N ALA A 123 29.53 37.98 -11.02
CA ALA A 123 30.49 37.82 -9.92
C ALA A 123 29.96 38.35 -8.58
N ASN A 124 29.30 39.51 -8.62
CA ASN A 124 28.81 40.27 -7.46
C ASN A 124 27.30 40.56 -7.57
N GLY A 125 26.69 41.14 -6.54
CA GLY A 125 25.30 41.61 -6.57
C GLY A 125 24.24 40.57 -6.20
N TRP A 126 24.65 39.41 -5.69
CA TRP A 126 23.74 38.33 -5.29
C TRP A 126 22.92 38.71 -4.05
N GLY A 127 21.62 38.45 -4.09
CA GLY A 127 20.68 38.71 -3.01
C GLY A 127 19.73 37.54 -2.78
N THR A 128 18.56 37.82 -2.22
CA THR A 128 17.51 36.83 -1.93
C THR A 128 16.16 37.18 -2.57
N SER A 129 16.09 38.31 -3.28
CA SER A 129 14.83 38.78 -3.84
C SER A 129 14.39 37.90 -5.02
N LEU A 130 13.11 37.52 -5.01
CA LEU A 130 12.42 36.80 -6.07
C LEU A 130 11.47 37.71 -6.86
N ALA A 131 11.35 38.99 -6.48
CA ALA A 131 10.36 39.91 -7.03
C ALA A 131 10.46 40.12 -8.55
N LYS A 132 11.65 39.90 -9.13
CA LYS A 132 11.89 40.00 -10.58
C LYS A 132 11.97 38.63 -11.27
N GLY A 133 11.72 37.53 -10.55
CA GLY A 133 11.83 36.17 -11.08
C GLY A 133 10.77 35.86 -12.14
N PRO A 134 11.12 35.09 -13.19
CA PRO A 134 10.12 34.55 -14.11
C PRO A 134 9.27 33.48 -13.41
N MET A 135 8.06 33.26 -13.93
CA MET A 135 7.26 32.12 -13.48
C MET A 135 7.97 30.83 -13.89
N PHE A 136 8.26 29.96 -12.93
CA PHE A 136 8.82 28.64 -13.17
C PHE A 136 7.91 27.62 -12.49
N THR A 137 7.23 26.79 -13.28
CA THR A 137 6.25 25.83 -12.78
C THR A 137 6.65 24.40 -13.16
N ARG A 138 5.79 23.44 -12.82
CA ARG A 138 5.97 22.06 -13.22
C ARG A 138 6.08 21.89 -14.74
N ALA A 139 5.43 22.76 -15.53
CA ALA A 139 5.48 22.68 -16.99
C ALA A 139 6.90 22.94 -17.53
N GLU A 140 7.57 24.00 -17.07
CA GLU A 140 8.93 24.35 -17.47
C GLU A 140 9.94 23.30 -17.00
N LEU A 141 9.75 22.74 -15.81
CA LEU A 141 10.54 21.62 -15.30
C LEU A 141 10.38 20.35 -16.16
N GLU A 142 9.15 19.99 -16.53
CA GLU A 142 8.89 18.81 -17.38
C GLU A 142 9.40 19.01 -18.80
N LYS A 143 9.34 20.23 -19.33
CA LYS A 143 9.93 20.61 -20.62
C LYS A 143 11.45 20.44 -20.59
N HIS A 144 12.14 20.99 -19.58
CA HIS A 144 13.59 20.81 -19.39
C HIS A 144 13.97 19.33 -19.33
N ILE A 145 13.21 18.51 -18.60
CA ILE A 145 13.43 17.06 -18.52
C ILE A 145 13.21 16.38 -19.87
N SER A 146 12.22 16.80 -20.65
CA SER A 146 11.91 16.21 -21.96
C SER A 146 12.99 16.54 -23.00
N ASP A 147 13.52 17.76 -22.96
CA ASP A 147 14.61 18.24 -23.84
C ASP A 147 15.94 17.50 -23.58
N SER A 148 16.06 16.79 -22.45
CA SER A 148 17.22 15.93 -22.13
C SER A 148 17.34 14.65 -22.97
N GLY A 149 16.32 14.31 -23.78
CA GLY A 149 16.28 13.10 -24.59
C GLY A 149 15.94 11.80 -23.83
N LYS A 150 15.67 11.87 -22.51
CA LYS A 150 15.24 10.71 -21.70
C LYS A 150 13.75 10.41 -21.95
N LYS A 151 13.44 9.53 -22.91
CA LYS A 151 12.06 9.11 -23.23
C LYS A 151 11.34 8.50 -22.02
N HIS A 152 10.08 8.91 -21.80
CA HIS A 152 9.12 8.19 -20.96
C HIS A 152 8.96 6.76 -21.50
N ARG A 153 9.20 5.73 -20.68
CA ARG A 153 8.71 4.39 -21.01
C ARG A 153 7.18 4.43 -20.88
N HIS A 154 6.48 4.21 -21.98
CA HIS A 154 5.04 3.97 -21.99
C HIS A 154 4.68 2.89 -20.96
N GLY A 155 3.73 3.20 -20.08
CA GLY A 155 3.12 2.27 -19.15
C GLY A 155 2.22 3.03 -18.18
N GLU A 156 0.98 2.60 -18.02
CA GLU A 156 -0.14 3.22 -17.29
C GLU A 156 0.04 3.31 -15.76
N HIS A 157 1.21 3.70 -15.28
CA HIS A 157 1.45 4.01 -13.86
C HIS A 157 2.09 5.39 -13.73
N HIS A 158 1.49 6.24 -12.89
CA HIS A 158 1.98 7.58 -12.51
C HIS A 158 3.27 7.51 -11.68
N SER A 159 4.32 6.90 -12.20
CA SER A 159 5.64 6.87 -11.56
C SER A 159 6.46 8.03 -12.10
N LEU A 160 6.68 9.06 -11.28
CA LEU A 160 7.63 10.13 -11.59
C LEU A 160 9.00 9.51 -11.92
N PRO A 161 9.79 10.07 -12.87
CA PRO A 161 11.12 9.57 -13.16
C PRO A 161 11.95 9.40 -11.88
N THR A 162 12.69 8.31 -11.72
CA THR A 162 13.39 7.95 -10.47
C THR A 162 14.30 9.08 -9.93
N GLY A 163 14.82 9.94 -10.81
CA GLY A 163 15.57 11.15 -10.43
C GLY A 163 14.73 12.24 -9.76
N LEU A 164 13.47 12.42 -10.18
CA LEU A 164 12.54 13.38 -9.57
C LEU A 164 12.07 12.92 -8.19
N GLN A 165 11.93 11.60 -7.97
CA GLN A 165 11.60 11.04 -6.66
C GLN A 165 12.75 11.26 -5.66
N LYS A 166 14.01 11.05 -6.10
CA LYS A 166 15.18 11.36 -5.28
C LYS A 166 15.33 12.86 -5.04
N ALA A 167 15.10 13.71 -6.05
CA ALA A 167 15.14 15.16 -5.90
C ALA A 167 14.12 15.70 -4.88
N LYS A 168 12.92 15.10 -4.81
CA LYS A 168 11.94 15.41 -3.75
C LYS A 168 12.45 15.05 -2.36
N GLN A 169 13.15 13.92 -2.21
CA GLN A 169 13.75 13.52 -0.94
C GLN A 169 14.85 14.52 -0.51
N PHE A 170 15.70 14.97 -1.45
CA PHE A 170 16.72 15.99 -1.16
C PHE A 170 16.13 17.31 -0.65
N LEU A 171 14.93 17.67 -1.09
CA LEU A 171 14.21 18.83 -0.59
C LEU A 171 13.54 18.61 0.76
N ALA A 172 13.01 17.41 1.00
CA ALA A 172 12.39 17.05 2.27
C ALA A 172 13.42 16.89 3.40
N ASP A 173 14.63 16.46 3.06
CA ASP A 173 15.75 16.31 4.00
C ASP A 173 16.61 17.59 4.11
N GLU A 174 16.12 18.72 3.59
CA GLU A 174 16.69 20.07 3.71
C GLU A 174 18.14 20.29 3.22
N TYR A 175 18.68 19.45 2.34
CA TYR A 175 20.08 19.55 1.92
C TYR A 175 20.45 20.81 1.11
N LEU A 176 19.49 21.64 0.72
CA LEU A 176 19.69 22.86 -0.07
C LEU A 176 19.78 24.09 0.83
N HIS A 177 20.96 24.71 0.85
CA HIS A 177 21.24 25.89 1.66
C HIS A 177 21.77 27.04 0.81
N GLU A 178 21.79 28.23 1.41
CA GLU A 178 22.35 29.45 0.81
C GLU A 178 21.83 29.74 -0.59
N ILE A 179 20.51 29.59 -0.80
CA ILE A 179 19.88 29.94 -2.07
C ILE A 179 19.96 31.46 -2.24
N GLN A 180 20.64 31.89 -3.29
CA GLN A 180 20.81 33.29 -3.66
C GLN A 180 20.38 33.51 -5.09
N THR A 181 19.89 34.71 -5.34
CA THR A 181 19.32 35.13 -6.61
C THR A 181 20.03 36.35 -7.18
N HIS A 182 20.03 36.46 -8.50
CA HIS A 182 20.43 37.65 -9.23
C HIS A 182 19.56 37.76 -10.48
N SER A 183 19.41 38.95 -11.04
CA SER A 183 18.72 39.15 -12.32
C SER A 183 19.47 40.15 -13.17
N ASP A 184 19.55 39.92 -14.47
CA ASP A 184 19.90 40.93 -15.46
C ASP A 184 18.74 41.14 -16.45
N GLN A 185 19.01 41.75 -17.61
CA GLN A 185 17.99 42.01 -18.63
C GLN A 185 17.49 40.74 -19.34
N ARG A 186 18.29 39.67 -19.37
CA ARG A 186 18.02 38.44 -20.15
C ARG A 186 17.70 37.25 -19.25
N TYR A 187 18.36 37.13 -18.10
CA TYR A 187 18.31 35.94 -17.26
C TYR A 187 18.09 36.25 -15.79
N PHE A 188 17.41 35.31 -15.15
CA PHE A 188 17.28 35.22 -13.70
C PHE A 188 18.11 34.06 -13.20
N TYR A 189 19.04 34.34 -12.31
CA TYR A 189 20.04 33.40 -11.84
C TYR A 189 19.71 32.93 -10.42
N PHE A 190 19.97 31.65 -10.20
CA PHE A 190 20.03 31.04 -8.88
C PHE A 190 21.41 30.42 -8.68
N ARG A 191 21.93 30.57 -7.47
CA ARG A 191 23.01 29.73 -6.95
C ARG A 191 22.62 29.19 -5.59
N ALA A 192 23.07 27.98 -5.28
CA ALA A 192 22.79 27.32 -4.02
C ALA A 192 23.90 26.34 -3.66
N LYS A 193 23.96 25.94 -2.39
CA LYS A 193 24.80 24.84 -1.91
C LYS A 193 23.94 23.63 -1.60
N CYS A 194 24.35 22.46 -2.06
CA CYS A 194 23.69 21.19 -1.73
C CYS A 194 24.65 20.29 -0.95
N PHE A 195 24.34 20.00 0.32
CA PHE A 195 25.17 19.16 1.16
C PHE A 195 24.99 17.66 0.85
N HIS A 196 26.00 16.87 1.14
CA HIS A 196 26.01 15.43 0.88
C HIS A 196 25.18 14.67 1.93
N SER A 197 24.30 13.78 1.50
CA SER A 197 23.40 13.04 2.40
C SER A 197 24.08 12.06 3.37
N PHE A 198 25.29 11.59 3.06
CA PHE A 198 26.02 10.60 3.89
C PHE A 198 27.43 11.06 4.29
N LYS A 199 27.85 12.26 3.86
CA LYS A 199 29.24 12.71 3.98
C LYS A 199 29.29 14.13 4.52
N VAL A 200 28.94 14.23 5.80
CA VAL A 200 28.76 15.49 6.54
C VAL A 200 30.03 16.37 6.54
N ASN A 201 31.21 15.78 6.37
CA ASN A 201 32.50 16.49 6.37
C ASN A 201 33.01 16.89 4.97
N GLU A 202 32.30 16.53 3.90
CA GLU A 202 32.69 16.93 2.54
C GLU A 202 32.03 18.26 2.14
N ALA A 203 32.79 19.12 1.46
CA ALA A 203 32.31 20.42 1.00
C ALA A 203 31.06 20.27 0.10
N PRO A 204 30.04 21.14 0.23
CA PRO A 204 28.78 20.99 -0.50
C PRO A 204 28.96 21.17 -2.01
N HIS A 205 28.06 20.57 -2.79
CA HIS A 205 27.97 20.81 -4.22
C HIS A 205 27.49 22.24 -4.48
N ASN A 206 28.20 22.96 -5.35
CA ASN A 206 27.80 24.30 -5.79
C ASN A 206 26.88 24.20 -7.01
N LEU A 207 25.66 24.69 -6.87
CA LEU A 207 24.63 24.66 -7.90
C LEU A 207 24.52 26.03 -8.57
N LYS A 208 24.37 26.03 -9.89
CA LYS A 208 24.10 27.20 -10.73
C LYS A 208 22.91 26.90 -11.64
N LEU A 209 21.96 27.81 -11.72
CA LEU A 209 20.77 27.72 -12.57
C LEU A 209 20.47 29.10 -13.16
N ALA A 210 20.24 29.18 -14.47
CA ALA A 210 19.80 30.39 -15.14
C ALA A 210 18.49 30.13 -15.88
N LEU A 211 17.49 30.96 -15.61
CA LEU A 211 16.19 30.96 -16.26
C LEU A 211 16.08 32.16 -17.20
N CYS A 212 15.46 31.97 -18.36
CA CYS A 212 15.11 33.09 -19.22
C CYS A 212 14.07 33.98 -18.51
N MET A 213 14.36 35.28 -18.39
CA MET A 213 13.47 36.26 -17.74
C MET A 213 12.09 36.36 -18.42
N VAL A 214 12.03 36.08 -19.73
CA VAL A 214 10.82 36.24 -20.54
C VAL A 214 10.01 34.94 -20.58
N THR A 215 10.67 33.80 -20.83
CA THR A 215 9.98 32.53 -21.08
C THR A 215 9.95 31.59 -19.87
N GLY A 216 10.77 31.83 -18.85
CA GLY A 216 10.94 30.90 -17.73
C GLY A 216 11.69 29.62 -18.08
N ASN A 217 12.09 29.41 -19.34
CA ASN A 217 12.85 28.22 -19.73
C ASN A 217 14.20 28.15 -19.01
N VAL A 218 14.66 26.94 -18.74
CA VAL A 218 16.01 26.70 -18.21
C VAL A 218 17.02 26.88 -19.33
N GLU A 219 17.86 27.90 -19.22
CA GLU A 219 18.89 28.19 -20.23
C GLU A 219 20.26 27.64 -19.82
N TYR A 220 20.51 27.51 -18.52
CA TYR A 220 21.72 26.89 -17.98
C TYR A 220 21.43 26.19 -16.67
N ALA A 221 21.99 24.99 -16.48
CA ALA A 221 21.90 24.27 -15.22
C ALA A 221 23.17 23.44 -14.99
N TYR A 222 23.82 23.65 -13.85
CA TYR A 222 25.10 23.02 -13.55
C TYR A 222 25.26 22.75 -12.06
N CYS A 223 25.67 21.54 -11.73
CA CYS A 223 26.14 21.17 -10.40
C CYS A 223 27.64 20.96 -10.47
N GLY A 224 28.39 21.60 -9.56
CA GLY A 224 29.85 21.65 -9.50
C GLY A 224 30.60 20.33 -9.75
N PRO A 225 31.92 20.38 -9.95
CA PRO A 225 32.72 19.24 -10.39
C PRO A 225 32.70 18.05 -9.42
N SER A 226 32.33 18.28 -8.16
CA SER A 226 32.10 17.22 -7.16
C SER A 226 30.89 16.33 -7.46
N CYS A 227 30.02 16.71 -8.39
CA CYS A 227 28.89 15.89 -8.84
C CYS A 227 29.17 15.30 -10.22
N ALA A 228 29.33 13.97 -10.29
CA ALA A 228 29.61 13.27 -11.55
C ALA A 228 28.55 13.50 -12.64
N ALA A 229 27.27 13.61 -12.25
CA ALA A 229 26.16 13.92 -13.17
C ALA A 229 25.93 15.43 -13.35
N GLY A 230 26.72 16.28 -12.70
CA GLY A 230 26.45 17.71 -12.57
C GLY A 230 26.56 18.51 -13.86
N LYS A 231 27.43 18.08 -14.77
CA LYS A 231 27.57 18.65 -16.13
C LYS A 231 26.33 18.47 -16.99
N SER A 232 25.50 17.46 -16.70
CA SER A 232 24.31 17.19 -17.50
C SER A 232 23.17 18.18 -17.24
N GLY A 233 23.18 18.92 -16.12
CA GLY A 233 22.03 19.74 -15.71
C GLY A 233 20.80 18.93 -15.27
N PHE A 234 20.93 17.60 -15.14
CA PHE A 234 19.85 16.66 -14.75
C PHE A 234 20.20 15.82 -13.53
N CYS A 235 21.19 16.23 -12.73
CA CYS A 235 21.47 15.56 -11.47
C CYS A 235 20.33 15.81 -10.45
N ASN A 236 20.22 14.93 -9.45
CA ASN A 236 19.16 15.04 -8.44
C ASN A 236 19.23 16.37 -7.66
N HIS A 237 20.43 16.95 -7.48
CA HIS A 237 20.63 18.22 -6.79
C HIS A 237 20.08 19.42 -7.56
N ILE A 238 20.29 19.46 -8.88
CA ILE A 238 19.75 20.53 -9.74
C ILE A 238 18.24 20.41 -9.87
N LEU A 239 17.72 19.19 -10.01
CA LEU A 239 16.28 18.95 -10.03
C LEU A 239 15.63 19.34 -8.70
N ALA A 240 16.31 19.11 -7.56
CA ALA A 240 15.85 19.57 -6.25
C ALA A 240 15.75 21.10 -6.19
N LEU A 241 16.79 21.82 -6.65
CA LEU A 241 16.76 23.29 -6.73
C LEU A 241 15.60 23.78 -7.60
N MET A 242 15.40 23.19 -8.79
CA MET A 242 14.29 23.54 -9.68
C MET A 242 12.92 23.32 -9.03
N ILE A 243 12.72 22.22 -8.29
CA ILE A 243 11.46 21.97 -7.57
C ILE A 243 11.25 23.02 -6.46
N LYS A 244 12.29 23.48 -5.75
CA LYS A 244 12.17 24.59 -4.78
C LYS A 244 11.78 25.90 -5.48
N VAL A 245 12.36 26.17 -6.66
CA VAL A 245 11.98 27.34 -7.48
C VAL A 245 10.52 27.25 -7.95
N CYS A 246 10.03 26.06 -8.30
CA CYS A 246 8.61 25.85 -8.56
C CYS A 246 7.74 26.22 -7.36
N LYS A 247 8.16 25.84 -6.14
CA LYS A 247 7.43 26.20 -4.92
C LYS A 247 7.40 27.72 -4.75
N TYR A 248 8.53 28.42 -4.85
CA TYR A 248 8.58 29.88 -4.74
C TYR A 248 7.59 30.58 -5.67
N THR A 249 7.48 30.08 -6.90
CA THR A 249 6.54 30.58 -7.90
C THR A 249 5.08 30.29 -7.51
N ILE A 250 4.77 29.05 -7.13
CA ILE A 250 3.41 28.62 -6.76
C ILE A 250 2.87 29.38 -5.54
N TYR A 251 3.73 29.63 -4.56
CA TYR A 251 3.38 30.34 -3.33
C TYR A 251 3.57 31.86 -3.43
N ASN A 252 3.90 32.38 -4.61
CA ASN A 252 4.06 33.81 -4.91
C ASN A 252 5.06 34.51 -3.97
N CYS A 253 6.19 33.87 -3.72
CA CYS A 253 7.24 34.37 -2.82
C CYS A 253 7.96 35.56 -3.45
N LYS A 254 8.19 36.60 -2.64
CA LYS A 254 8.92 37.82 -3.00
C LYS A 254 10.39 37.75 -2.58
N ASP A 255 10.72 36.87 -1.64
CA ASP A 255 12.06 36.58 -1.17
C ASP A 255 12.23 35.07 -0.94
N VAL A 256 13.44 34.54 -1.14
CA VAL A 256 13.73 33.10 -0.89
C VAL A 256 13.47 32.68 0.56
N ARG A 257 13.40 33.65 1.49
CA ARG A 257 13.06 33.44 2.89
C ARG A 257 11.55 33.22 3.13
N ASP A 258 10.68 33.55 2.19
CA ASP A 258 9.23 33.49 2.40
C ASP A 258 8.68 32.06 2.54
N LEU A 259 9.45 31.04 2.12
CA LEU A 259 9.14 29.61 2.34
C LEU A 259 10.02 28.98 3.44
N LYS A 260 10.50 29.79 4.39
CA LYS A 260 11.23 29.29 5.56
C LYS A 260 10.32 28.81 6.69
N ASP A 261 9.10 29.35 6.79
CA ASP A 261 8.16 29.04 7.88
C ASP A 261 7.05 28.03 7.47
N GLU A 262 7.42 26.94 6.80
CA GLU A 262 6.63 25.70 6.84
C GLU A 262 7.46 24.59 7.50
N GLU A 263 7.19 24.35 8.78
CA GLU A 263 7.46 23.16 9.61
C GLU A 263 8.84 22.43 9.61
N ASP A 264 9.87 22.81 8.84
CA ASP A 264 11.13 22.04 8.83
C ASP A 264 12.43 22.80 9.19
N GLU A 265 12.48 24.15 9.27
CA GLU A 265 13.68 24.84 9.81
C GLU A 265 13.57 24.96 11.35
N ASN A 266 14.28 24.10 12.09
CA ASN A 266 14.53 24.10 13.56
C ASN A 266 13.65 25.00 14.46
N PRO A 267 12.86 24.46 15.42
CA PRO A 267 12.23 25.30 16.44
C PRO A 267 13.29 25.98 17.33
N THR A 268 13.05 27.25 17.68
CA THR A 268 13.75 28.00 18.75
C THR A 268 13.59 27.38 20.15
N SER A 269 12.90 26.24 20.25
CA SER A 269 12.61 25.53 21.48
C SER A 269 13.48 24.29 21.61
N ALA A 270 13.94 24.00 22.84
CA ALA A 270 14.74 22.82 23.15
C ALA A 270 14.04 21.52 22.71
N CYS A 271 14.81 20.54 22.25
CA CYS A 271 14.34 19.27 21.67
C CYS A 271 13.40 18.44 22.57
N THR A 272 13.34 18.75 23.87
CA THR A 272 12.46 18.11 24.87
C THR A 272 11.06 18.73 24.95
N SER A 273 10.82 19.87 24.31
CA SER A 273 9.54 20.60 24.39
C SER A 273 8.58 20.27 23.24
N ALA A 274 9.03 19.53 22.23
CA ALA A 274 8.22 19.11 21.09
C ALA A 274 7.74 17.66 21.24
N LEU A 275 6.59 17.33 20.62
CA LEU A 275 6.15 15.95 20.47
C LEU A 275 7.21 15.13 19.72
N GLN A 276 7.44 13.92 20.19
CA GLN A 276 8.50 13.06 19.68
C GLN A 276 8.32 12.79 18.17
N ASN A 277 9.32 13.12 17.34
CA ASN A 277 9.23 12.99 15.88
C ASN A 277 10.06 11.83 15.29
N TRP A 278 10.92 11.19 16.09
CA TRP A 278 11.78 10.06 15.69
C TRP A 278 11.06 8.78 15.23
N HIS A 279 9.74 8.65 15.44
CA HIS A 279 8.95 7.49 14.98
C HIS A 279 8.25 7.72 13.63
N LYS A 280 8.31 8.93 13.05
CA LYS A 280 7.78 9.19 11.71
C LYS A 280 8.77 8.68 10.66
N SER A 281 8.38 7.66 9.91
CA SER A 281 9.22 7.08 8.85
C SER A 281 9.45 8.08 7.72
N ARG A 282 10.73 8.27 7.35
CA ARG A 282 11.17 9.22 6.30
C ARG A 282 11.03 8.68 4.88
N LEU A 283 10.58 7.42 4.73
CA LEU A 283 10.42 6.71 3.46
C LEU A 283 8.99 6.18 3.33
N GLU A 284 8.34 6.46 2.20
CA GLU A 284 7.03 5.92 1.85
C GLU A 284 7.12 4.39 1.74
N GLY A 285 6.42 3.66 2.63
CA GLY A 285 6.39 2.19 2.65
C GLY A 285 7.16 1.52 3.81
N ILE A 286 8.05 2.22 4.51
CA ILE A 286 8.62 1.71 5.77
C ILE A 286 7.69 2.13 6.90
N ARG A 287 7.16 1.16 7.64
CA ARG A 287 6.24 1.38 8.78
C ARG A 287 6.93 0.93 10.05
N SER A 288 6.68 1.63 11.15
CA SER A 288 7.09 1.19 12.48
C SER A 288 6.52 -0.20 12.75
N GLN A 289 7.38 -1.17 13.01
CA GLN A 289 7.02 -2.53 13.43
C GLN A 289 7.65 -2.79 14.81
N PRO A 290 7.01 -3.60 15.68
CA PRO A 290 7.65 -4.01 16.93
C PRO A 290 9.03 -4.62 16.64
N VAL A 291 10.06 -4.23 17.40
CA VAL A 291 11.45 -4.67 17.15
C VAL A 291 11.60 -6.19 17.06
N MET A 292 10.79 -6.92 17.84
CA MET A 292 10.76 -8.39 17.86
C MET A 292 10.21 -9.01 16.56
N ASP A 293 9.48 -8.23 15.75
CA ASP A 293 8.89 -8.66 14.47
C ASP A 293 9.79 -8.30 13.28
N VAL A 294 10.90 -7.58 13.52
CA VAL A 294 11.86 -7.14 12.51
C VAL A 294 12.94 -8.21 12.32
N VAL A 295 13.10 -8.69 11.08
CA VAL A 295 14.17 -9.61 10.69
C VAL A 295 15.27 -8.80 10.01
N VAL A 296 16.44 -8.70 10.66
CA VAL A 296 17.63 -8.08 10.06
C VAL A 296 18.50 -9.19 9.48
N SER A 297 18.78 -9.12 8.17
CA SER A 297 19.70 -10.08 7.53
C SER A 297 20.70 -9.37 6.64
N ASN A 298 21.95 -9.84 6.66
CA ASN A 298 23.00 -9.37 5.77
C ASN A 298 22.69 -9.80 4.32
N PRO A 299 22.66 -8.86 3.35
CA PRO A 299 22.40 -9.16 1.94
C PRO A 299 23.39 -10.15 1.31
N ALA A 300 24.62 -10.27 1.84
CA ALA A 300 25.69 -11.07 1.24
C ALA A 300 25.57 -12.59 1.49
N ASN A 301 24.89 -13.02 2.56
CA ASN A 301 24.79 -14.44 2.96
C ASN A 301 23.39 -14.99 2.71
N ASN A 302 23.04 -15.17 1.43
CA ASN A 302 21.82 -15.85 0.99
C ASN A 302 21.83 -17.38 1.20
N ALA A 303 22.59 -17.87 2.19
CA ALA A 303 22.62 -19.29 2.54
C ALA A 303 21.62 -19.59 3.67
N GLU A 304 20.71 -20.52 3.39
CA GLU A 304 19.73 -21.17 4.26
C GLU A 304 18.63 -20.28 4.89
N ARG A 305 17.50 -20.20 4.17
CA ARG A 305 16.24 -19.56 4.58
C ARG A 305 15.51 -20.22 5.76
N VAL A 306 16.01 -21.33 6.30
CA VAL A 306 15.22 -22.22 7.19
C VAL A 306 15.23 -21.79 8.67
N LYS A 307 16.12 -20.88 9.09
CA LYS A 307 16.11 -20.35 10.47
C LYS A 307 16.44 -18.86 10.50
N LYS A 308 15.48 -18.01 10.14
CA LYS A 308 15.59 -16.57 10.40
C LYS A 308 14.69 -16.20 11.57
N THR A 309 15.19 -16.35 12.79
CA THR A 309 14.60 -15.69 13.96
C THR A 309 14.81 -14.19 13.80
N GLY A 310 13.80 -13.37 14.16
CA GLY A 310 13.93 -11.90 14.15
C GLY A 310 15.08 -11.42 15.05
N VAL A 311 15.27 -10.11 15.16
CA VAL A 311 16.19 -9.55 16.16
C VAL A 311 15.69 -9.96 17.55
N THR A 312 16.25 -11.05 18.07
CA THR A 312 15.93 -11.54 19.41
C THR A 312 16.63 -10.64 20.40
N CYS A 313 15.85 -9.99 21.26
CA CYS A 313 16.38 -9.28 22.41
C CYS A 313 17.32 -10.22 23.18
N LEU A 314 18.61 -9.89 23.23
CA LEU A 314 19.61 -10.65 23.99
C LEU A 314 19.54 -10.35 25.49
N LEU A 315 18.67 -9.41 25.90
CA LEU A 315 18.38 -9.22 27.32
C LEU A 315 17.78 -10.51 27.86
N THR A 316 18.29 -10.96 28.98
CA THR A 316 17.80 -12.12 29.73
C THR A 316 16.27 -12.04 29.84
N GLU A 317 15.57 -13.10 29.44
CA GLU A 317 14.12 -13.21 29.62
C GLU A 317 13.82 -13.36 31.12
N ALA A 318 13.80 -12.23 31.84
CA ALA A 318 13.61 -12.17 33.29
C ALA A 318 12.29 -12.78 33.76
N ARG A 319 11.37 -13.08 32.84
CA ARG A 319 10.06 -13.67 33.10
C ARG A 319 10.02 -15.19 32.95
N LYS A 320 11.07 -15.84 32.43
CA LYS A 320 11.03 -17.28 32.05
C LYS A 320 11.00 -18.26 33.23
N GLY A 321 11.02 -17.77 34.47
CA GLY A 321 10.90 -18.60 35.65
C GLY A 321 9.45 -18.71 36.10
N GLU A 322 8.76 -19.78 35.71
CA GLU A 322 7.39 -20.14 36.13
C GLU A 322 7.32 -20.63 37.60
N SER A 323 8.35 -20.36 38.41
CA SER A 323 8.45 -20.92 39.76
C SER A 323 8.76 -19.82 40.77
N ASP A 324 7.80 -19.66 41.68
CA ASP A 324 7.91 -18.97 42.97
C ASP A 324 7.89 -17.44 42.98
N GLN A 325 7.06 -16.79 42.14
CA GLN A 325 6.86 -15.32 42.24
C GLN A 325 6.31 -14.91 43.61
N LYS A 326 5.31 -15.64 44.12
CA LYS A 326 4.73 -15.40 45.45
C LYS A 326 5.76 -15.56 46.57
N ARG A 327 6.47 -16.69 46.60
CA ARG A 327 7.49 -16.95 47.62
C ARG A 327 8.66 -15.96 47.56
N LYS A 328 9.08 -15.53 46.37
CA LYS A 328 10.12 -14.49 46.22
C LYS A 328 9.65 -13.14 46.75
N LEU A 329 8.38 -12.80 46.54
CA LEU A 329 7.80 -11.59 47.11
C LEU A 329 7.66 -11.69 48.63
N GLU A 330 7.21 -12.82 49.16
CA GLU A 330 7.16 -13.09 50.61
C GLU A 330 8.55 -12.97 51.25
N GLN A 331 9.58 -13.54 50.60
CA GLN A 331 10.98 -13.40 51.03
C GLN A 331 11.48 -11.96 50.98
N LEU A 332 11.11 -11.20 49.95
CA LEU A 332 11.46 -9.79 49.83
C LEU A 332 10.79 -8.96 50.92
N LEU A 333 9.49 -9.15 51.15
CA LEU A 333 8.73 -8.46 52.19
C LEU A 333 9.29 -8.78 53.57
N HIS A 334 9.57 -10.05 53.86
CA HIS A 334 10.21 -10.45 55.12
C HIS A 334 11.58 -9.78 55.30
N SER A 335 12.39 -9.72 54.23
CA SER A 335 13.69 -9.05 54.27
C SER A 335 13.57 -7.55 54.51
N LEU A 336 12.56 -6.90 53.91
CA LEU A 336 12.28 -5.47 54.08
C LEU A 336 11.75 -5.16 55.48
N GLU A 337 10.87 -6.01 56.03
CA GLU A 337 10.34 -5.88 57.39
C GLU A 337 11.44 -6.01 58.45
N GLN A 338 12.41 -6.91 58.25
CA GLN A 338 13.56 -7.03 59.15
C GLN A 338 14.47 -5.80 59.13
N HIS A 339 14.51 -5.05 58.01
CA HIS A 339 15.28 -3.80 57.92
C HIS A 339 14.49 -2.59 58.42
N SER A 340 13.20 -2.49 58.09
CA SER A 340 12.32 -1.42 58.56
C SER A 340 10.85 -1.79 58.35
N SER A 341 10.13 -1.95 59.46
CA SER A 341 8.68 -2.25 59.46
C SER A 341 7.80 -1.04 59.08
N THR A 342 8.39 0.14 58.91
CA THR A 342 7.67 1.39 58.53
C THR A 342 7.68 1.66 57.03
N LEU A 343 8.27 0.79 56.21
CA LEU A 343 8.28 0.96 54.76
C LEU A 343 6.86 0.79 54.22
N GLY A 344 6.32 1.82 53.56
CA GLY A 344 4.95 1.77 53.03
C GLY A 344 4.68 0.61 52.07
N ILE A 345 5.70 0.06 51.42
CA ILE A 345 5.54 -1.12 50.54
C ILE A 345 5.11 -2.38 51.29
N THR A 346 5.55 -2.58 52.54
CA THR A 346 5.15 -3.75 53.35
C THR A 346 3.72 -3.62 53.88
N GLN A 347 3.17 -2.41 53.86
CA GLN A 347 1.80 -2.12 54.30
C GLN A 347 0.78 -2.16 53.16
N VAL A 348 1.22 -2.01 51.90
CA VAL A 348 0.36 -1.90 50.72
C VAL A 348 0.30 -3.21 49.92
N VAL A 349 1.36 -4.02 49.96
CA VAL A 349 1.44 -5.26 49.19
C VAL A 349 0.82 -6.41 49.99
N ASP A 350 -0.27 -6.99 49.48
CA ASP A 350 -0.87 -8.21 50.02
C ASP A 350 -0.44 -9.44 49.19
N PRO A 351 0.42 -10.33 49.72
CA PRO A 351 0.86 -11.54 49.01
C PRO A 351 -0.27 -12.54 48.76
N SER A 352 -1.35 -12.47 49.53
CA SER A 352 -2.48 -13.41 49.44
C SER A 352 -3.40 -13.10 48.24
N SER A 353 -3.38 -11.87 47.72
CA SER A 353 -4.21 -11.43 46.59
C SER A 353 -3.59 -11.72 45.20
N ILE A 354 -2.37 -12.24 45.14
CA ILE A 354 -1.62 -12.42 43.89
C ILE A 354 -2.15 -13.60 43.06
N ASP A 355 -2.45 -14.73 43.72
CA ASP A 355 -2.97 -15.93 43.04
C ASP A 355 -4.46 -15.80 42.66
N THR A 356 -5.17 -14.84 43.25
CA THR A 356 -6.60 -14.60 43.04
C THR A 356 -6.89 -13.45 42.07
N SER A 357 -5.85 -12.72 41.64
CA SER A 357 -6.00 -11.59 40.73
C SER A 357 -6.33 -12.08 39.31
N PRO A 358 -7.31 -11.47 38.62
CA PRO A 358 -7.61 -11.81 37.24
C PRO A 358 -6.39 -11.54 36.36
N VAL A 359 -6.15 -12.40 35.38
CA VAL A 359 -5.04 -12.29 34.42
C VAL A 359 -5.54 -11.88 33.04
N VAL A 360 -4.69 -11.18 32.30
CA VAL A 360 -4.89 -10.82 30.89
C VAL A 360 -3.86 -11.56 30.04
N ASP A 361 -4.32 -12.16 28.95
CA ASP A 361 -3.43 -12.75 27.94
C ASP A 361 -2.66 -11.64 27.21
N THR A 362 -1.34 -11.68 27.33
CA THR A 362 -0.43 -10.79 26.61
C THR A 362 0.43 -11.59 25.63
N ARG A 363 1.17 -10.90 24.77
CA ARG A 363 2.17 -11.53 23.87
C ARG A 363 3.31 -12.26 24.60
N PHE A 364 3.38 -12.14 25.93
CA PHE A 364 4.39 -12.76 26.78
C PHE A 364 3.83 -13.77 27.77
N GLY A 365 2.57 -14.18 27.59
CA GLY A 365 1.85 -15.03 28.53
C GLY A 365 0.84 -14.25 29.38
N GLN A 366 0.28 -14.92 30.37
CA GLN A 366 -0.71 -14.34 31.28
C GLN A 366 -0.03 -13.34 32.23
N CYS A 367 -0.62 -12.14 32.36
CA CYS A 367 -0.14 -11.09 33.26
C CYS A 367 -1.29 -10.62 34.16
N PRO A 368 -1.07 -10.37 35.47
CA PRO A 368 -2.11 -9.85 36.36
C PRO A 368 -2.67 -8.51 35.88
N VAL A 369 -4.00 -8.33 35.93
CA VAL A 369 -4.69 -7.06 35.67
C VAL A 369 -4.12 -5.98 36.60
N GLY A 370 -3.75 -4.82 36.06
CA GLY A 370 -3.15 -3.73 36.84
C GLY A 370 -1.62 -3.72 36.84
N SER A 371 -0.97 -4.80 36.41
CA SER A 371 0.48 -4.83 36.24
C SER A 371 0.93 -4.04 35.01
N PHE A 372 2.16 -3.50 35.01
CA PHE A 372 2.74 -2.86 33.82
C PHE A 372 2.69 -3.76 32.57
N GLY A 373 2.87 -5.08 32.75
CA GLY A 373 2.78 -6.07 31.67
C GLY A 373 1.38 -6.16 31.04
N SER A 374 0.32 -5.93 31.81
CA SER A 374 -1.06 -5.89 31.30
C SER A 374 -1.35 -4.66 30.43
N TYR A 375 -0.58 -3.56 30.58
CA TYR A 375 -0.79 -2.30 29.85
C TYR A 375 0.22 -2.07 28.72
N GLN A 376 1.47 -2.50 28.86
CA GLN A 376 2.54 -2.07 27.95
C GLN A 376 2.42 -2.65 26.53
N LEU A 377 1.63 -3.70 26.35
CA LEU A 377 1.46 -4.37 25.05
C LEU A 377 0.04 -4.94 24.88
N SER A 378 -0.98 -4.34 25.51
CA SER A 378 -2.34 -4.60 25.07
C SER A 378 -2.40 -4.20 23.59
N PHE A 379 -2.62 -5.16 22.69
CA PHE A 379 -3.39 -4.86 21.48
C PHE A 379 -4.64 -4.19 22.04
N THR A 380 -4.72 -2.86 21.98
CA THR A 380 -5.89 -2.18 22.51
C THR A 380 -7.04 -2.69 21.67
N GLU A 381 -7.87 -3.57 22.23
CA GLU A 381 -8.99 -4.23 21.55
C GLU A 381 -9.93 -3.20 20.92
N SER A 382 -9.89 -1.97 21.43
CA SER A 382 -10.53 -0.77 20.87
C SER A 382 -10.11 -0.42 19.43
N ASN A 383 -9.03 -0.97 18.89
CA ASN A 383 -8.58 -0.75 17.51
C ASN A 383 -8.60 -2.02 16.63
N PHE A 384 -9.10 -3.15 17.15
CA PHE A 384 -9.18 -4.41 16.41
C PHE A 384 -10.65 -4.80 16.22
N THR A 385 -11.18 -4.56 15.02
CA THR A 385 -12.60 -4.82 14.74
C THR A 385 -12.82 -6.30 14.49
N PHE A 386 -13.74 -6.92 15.24
CA PHE A 386 -14.19 -8.29 14.98
C PHE A 386 -15.61 -8.26 14.44
N VAL A 387 -15.84 -8.80 13.24
CA VAL A 387 -17.16 -8.83 12.61
C VAL A 387 -17.54 -10.27 12.28
N THR A 388 -18.73 -10.69 12.71
CA THR A 388 -19.29 -12.01 12.39
C THR A 388 -20.57 -11.90 11.58
N LEU A 389 -20.68 -12.72 10.54
CA LEU A 389 -21.88 -12.91 9.73
C LEU A 389 -22.26 -14.39 9.78
N PHE A 390 -23.21 -14.73 10.66
CA PHE A 390 -23.74 -16.09 10.85
C PHE A 390 -25.23 -16.17 10.46
N ASP A 391 -25.64 -15.33 9.51
CA ASP A 391 -27.03 -15.21 9.10
C ASP A 391 -27.60 -16.57 8.66
N GLY A 392 -28.78 -16.91 9.17
CA GLY A 392 -29.45 -18.18 8.88
C GLY A 392 -28.97 -19.39 9.69
N PHE A 393 -28.07 -19.21 10.67
CA PHE A 393 -27.75 -20.25 11.66
C PHE A 393 -28.48 -19.93 12.96
N ASP A 394 -29.56 -20.67 13.25
CA ASP A 394 -30.29 -20.53 14.51
C ASP A 394 -29.46 -21.08 15.67
N CYS A 395 -29.01 -20.18 16.55
CA CYS A 395 -28.34 -20.51 17.81
C CYS A 395 -29.34 -20.78 18.96
N THR A 396 -30.57 -21.20 18.66
CA THR A 396 -31.66 -21.28 19.66
C THR A 396 -31.58 -22.48 20.58
N GLU A 397 -30.72 -23.47 20.29
CA GLU A 397 -30.42 -24.57 21.19
C GLU A 397 -28.99 -24.41 21.72
N HIS A 398 -28.84 -23.72 22.85
CA HIS A 398 -27.58 -23.68 23.58
C HIS A 398 -27.16 -25.11 23.92
N CYS A 399 -26.10 -25.58 23.28
CA CYS A 399 -25.55 -26.89 23.55
C CYS A 399 -24.85 -26.86 24.91
N THR A 400 -25.29 -27.71 25.85
CA THR A 400 -24.71 -27.85 27.19
C THR A 400 -23.41 -28.67 27.21
N ALA A 401 -22.76 -28.82 26.06
CA ALA A 401 -21.55 -29.63 25.91
C ALA A 401 -20.34 -28.85 26.44
N ASN A 402 -19.71 -29.36 27.50
CA ASN A 402 -18.51 -28.75 28.09
C ASN A 402 -17.20 -29.23 27.45
N GLU A 403 -17.26 -30.22 26.56
CA GLU A 403 -16.09 -30.83 25.92
C GLU A 403 -16.25 -30.91 24.40
N PHE A 404 -15.15 -30.65 23.68
CA PHE A 404 -15.13 -30.76 22.21
C PHE A 404 -15.01 -32.23 21.77
N PRO A 405 -15.93 -32.74 20.93
CA PRO A 405 -15.81 -34.08 20.38
C PRO A 405 -14.59 -34.22 19.45
N ALA A 406 -14.25 -35.45 19.09
CA ALA A 406 -13.34 -35.70 17.98
C ALA A 406 -13.99 -35.26 16.66
N TYR A 407 -13.19 -34.71 15.75
CA TYR A 407 -13.68 -34.34 14.41
C TYR A 407 -13.86 -35.63 13.58
N PRO A 408 -15.04 -35.84 12.95
CA PRO A 408 -15.31 -37.06 12.19
C PRO A 408 -14.48 -37.15 10.90
N SER A 409 -14.25 -38.37 10.43
CA SER A 409 -13.62 -38.62 9.13
C SER A 409 -14.47 -38.08 7.98
N PHE A 410 -13.81 -37.60 6.92
CA PHE A 410 -14.48 -37.17 5.70
C PHE A 410 -14.87 -38.36 4.81
N PRO A 411 -15.88 -38.23 3.93
CA PRO A 411 -16.83 -37.13 3.89
C PRO A 411 -17.87 -37.26 5.02
N LEU A 412 -18.36 -36.14 5.56
CA LEU A 412 -19.40 -36.17 6.61
C LEU A 412 -20.79 -36.48 6.05
N ASP A 413 -21.05 -36.03 4.84
CA ASP A 413 -22.28 -36.24 4.09
C ASP A 413 -21.98 -36.42 2.60
N ASP A 414 -22.95 -36.89 1.87
CA ASP A 414 -22.80 -37.30 0.48
C ASP A 414 -23.38 -36.29 -0.50
N PHE A 415 -22.65 -35.19 -0.71
CA PHE A 415 -23.06 -34.13 -1.64
C PHE A 415 -22.61 -34.35 -3.09
N CYS A 416 -21.76 -35.35 -3.33
CA CYS A 416 -21.26 -35.67 -4.66
C CYS A 416 -22.17 -36.68 -5.37
N GLY A 417 -22.65 -36.32 -6.57
CA GLY A 417 -23.32 -37.24 -7.48
C GLY A 417 -22.41 -38.38 -7.96
N SER A 418 -22.95 -39.30 -8.77
CA SER A 418 -22.16 -40.37 -9.38
C SER A 418 -21.16 -39.79 -10.37
N PHE A 419 -19.89 -40.14 -10.21
CA PHE A 419 -18.84 -39.78 -11.16
C PHE A 419 -18.98 -40.60 -12.44
N GLN A 420 -19.31 -39.93 -13.53
CA GLN A 420 -19.44 -40.55 -14.84
C GLN A 420 -18.14 -40.36 -15.62
N THR A 421 -17.52 -41.48 -15.99
CA THR A 421 -16.38 -41.50 -16.90
C THR A 421 -16.87 -41.61 -18.33
N PRO A 422 -16.31 -40.85 -19.29
CA PRO A 422 -16.61 -41.02 -20.70
C PRO A 422 -16.26 -42.43 -21.19
N ASP A 423 -17.04 -42.98 -22.13
CA ASP A 423 -16.83 -44.34 -22.66
C ASP A 423 -15.62 -44.45 -23.60
N ASN A 424 -15.12 -43.32 -24.11
CA ASN A 424 -14.12 -43.24 -25.18
C ASN A 424 -12.69 -42.93 -24.68
N LEU A 425 -12.31 -43.42 -23.51
CA LEU A 425 -10.98 -43.22 -22.94
C LEU A 425 -9.95 -44.20 -23.49
N THR A 426 -8.72 -43.74 -23.68
CA THR A 426 -7.59 -44.58 -24.03
C THR A 426 -7.13 -45.45 -22.84
N VAL A 427 -6.36 -46.51 -23.11
CA VAL A 427 -5.82 -47.40 -22.07
C VAL A 427 -5.02 -46.62 -21.02
N LYS A 428 -4.15 -45.69 -21.46
CA LYS A 428 -3.35 -44.86 -20.55
C LYS A 428 -4.21 -43.95 -19.66
N GLU A 429 -5.27 -43.37 -20.22
CA GLU A 429 -6.19 -42.50 -19.46
C GLU A 429 -6.96 -43.30 -18.42
N MET A 430 -7.41 -44.51 -18.77
CA MET A 430 -8.06 -45.42 -17.82
C MET A 430 -7.11 -45.88 -16.69
N GLU A 431 -5.85 -46.19 -17.02
CA GLU A 431 -4.83 -46.52 -16.03
C GLU A 431 -4.56 -45.37 -15.07
N LEU A 432 -4.44 -44.14 -15.59
CA LEU A 432 -4.28 -42.95 -14.77
C LEU A 432 -5.48 -42.76 -13.84
N LEU A 433 -6.71 -42.81 -14.34
CA LEU A 433 -7.91 -42.69 -13.50
C LEU A 433 -7.97 -43.77 -12.42
N LYS A 434 -7.63 -45.02 -12.74
CA LYS A 434 -7.59 -46.11 -11.78
C LYS A 434 -6.54 -45.86 -10.69
N SER A 435 -5.39 -45.29 -11.03
CA SER A 435 -4.35 -44.92 -10.06
C SER A 435 -4.77 -43.77 -9.14
N LEU A 436 -5.73 -42.95 -9.57
CA LEU A 436 -6.25 -41.82 -8.82
C LEU A 436 -7.37 -42.21 -7.86
N THR A 437 -8.05 -43.34 -8.08
CA THR A 437 -9.14 -43.83 -7.23
C THR A 437 -8.62 -44.26 -5.86
N VAL A 438 -9.28 -43.78 -4.80
CA VAL A 438 -8.94 -44.11 -3.41
C VAL A 438 -10.19 -44.49 -2.64
N GLY A 439 -10.08 -45.46 -1.73
CA GLY A 439 -11.17 -45.78 -0.80
C GLY A 439 -11.36 -44.70 0.28
N VAL A 440 -12.51 -44.67 0.94
CA VAL A 440 -12.79 -43.71 2.04
C VAL A 440 -11.73 -43.78 3.15
N ILE A 441 -11.32 -44.99 3.53
CA ILE A 441 -10.29 -45.20 4.58
C ILE A 441 -8.94 -44.63 4.14
N GLU A 442 -8.55 -44.85 2.88
CA GLU A 442 -7.28 -44.37 2.33
C GLU A 442 -7.28 -42.85 2.17
N ALA A 443 -8.39 -42.26 1.74
CA ALA A 443 -8.55 -40.82 1.63
C ALA A 443 -8.39 -40.11 2.99
N ASN A 444 -8.92 -40.69 4.07
CA ASN A 444 -8.72 -40.14 5.43
C ASN A 444 -7.29 -40.33 5.95
N LYS A 445 -6.65 -41.48 5.68
CA LYS A 445 -5.23 -41.68 6.00
C LYS A 445 -4.34 -40.68 5.26
N MET A 446 -4.68 -40.37 4.00
CA MET A 446 -3.98 -39.36 3.21
C MET A 446 -4.17 -37.97 3.82
N GLU A 447 -5.38 -37.62 4.24
CA GLU A 447 -5.64 -36.35 4.95
C GLU A 447 -4.78 -36.24 6.21
N GLU A 448 -4.74 -37.28 7.05
CA GLU A 448 -3.96 -37.29 8.28
C GLU A 448 -2.46 -37.09 8.04
N LYS A 449 -1.88 -37.83 7.08
CA LYS A 449 -0.45 -37.74 6.74
C LYS A 449 -0.05 -36.40 6.15
N THR A 450 -0.99 -35.70 5.53
CA THR A 450 -0.74 -34.46 4.78
C THR A 450 -1.14 -33.19 5.50
N ARG A 451 -1.39 -33.23 6.83
CA ARG A 451 -1.78 -32.07 7.65
C ARG A 451 -0.74 -30.94 7.74
N GLU A 452 0.51 -31.22 7.42
CA GLU A 452 1.55 -30.18 7.30
C GLU A 452 1.56 -29.51 5.90
N GLN A 453 0.63 -29.90 5.02
CA GLN A 453 0.32 -29.29 3.74
C GLN A 453 1.54 -28.94 2.88
N ALA A 454 1.86 -27.64 2.71
CA ALA A 454 2.95 -27.18 1.86
C ALA A 454 4.35 -27.67 2.29
N SER A 455 4.48 -28.15 3.53
CA SER A 455 5.71 -28.75 4.05
C SER A 455 5.75 -30.29 3.85
N CYS A 456 4.72 -30.87 3.22
CA CYS A 456 4.59 -32.31 2.98
C CYS A 456 4.75 -32.62 1.49
N GLU A 457 5.74 -33.45 1.13
CA GLU A 457 5.97 -33.85 -0.26
C GLU A 457 4.83 -34.73 -0.81
N GLU A 458 4.25 -35.59 0.02
CA GLU A 458 3.10 -36.42 -0.34
C GLU A 458 1.89 -35.55 -0.71
N TRP A 459 1.66 -34.46 0.05
CA TRP A 459 0.63 -33.47 -0.26
C TRP A 459 0.85 -32.82 -1.63
N MET A 460 2.09 -32.45 -1.97
CA MET A 460 2.41 -31.90 -3.29
C MET A 460 2.17 -32.93 -4.39
N ARG A 461 2.67 -34.15 -4.22
CA ARG A 461 2.55 -35.24 -5.20
C ARG A 461 1.10 -35.57 -5.54
N GLU A 462 0.27 -35.78 -4.52
CA GLU A 462 -1.15 -36.15 -4.71
C GLU A 462 -1.98 -35.06 -5.39
N ARG A 463 -1.60 -33.79 -5.22
CA ARG A 463 -2.26 -32.64 -5.86
C ARG A 463 -1.89 -32.46 -7.32
N LYS A 464 -0.85 -33.13 -7.82
CA LYS A 464 -0.31 -32.87 -9.17
C LYS A 464 -1.28 -33.27 -10.27
N LEU A 465 -1.98 -34.38 -10.06
CA LEU A 465 -2.86 -35.00 -11.03
C LEU A 465 -4.34 -34.78 -10.69
N ARG A 466 -4.64 -33.90 -9.72
CA ARG A 466 -6.00 -33.63 -9.25
C ARG A 466 -6.29 -32.15 -9.32
N PHE A 467 -7.52 -31.80 -9.66
CA PHE A 467 -7.97 -30.43 -9.46
C PHE A 467 -8.22 -30.18 -7.99
N THR A 468 -7.69 -29.06 -7.50
CA THR A 468 -7.79 -28.69 -6.08
C THR A 468 -8.68 -27.47 -5.92
N ALA A 469 -9.43 -27.41 -4.81
CA ALA A 469 -10.46 -26.39 -4.56
C ALA A 469 -10.02 -24.95 -4.87
N SER A 470 -8.78 -24.58 -4.53
CA SER A 470 -8.22 -23.25 -4.78
C SER A 470 -8.08 -22.85 -6.26
N ASN A 471 -8.20 -23.82 -7.19
CA ASN A 471 -8.19 -23.58 -8.63
C ASN A 471 -9.57 -23.79 -9.28
N PHE A 472 -10.59 -24.25 -8.56
CA PHE A 472 -11.91 -24.56 -9.13
C PHE A 472 -12.54 -23.37 -9.84
N GLY A 473 -12.51 -22.20 -9.21
CA GLY A 473 -13.03 -20.98 -9.83
C GLY A 473 -12.28 -20.55 -11.10
N LYS A 474 -10.98 -20.82 -11.18
CA LYS A 474 -10.15 -20.51 -12.36
C LYS A 474 -10.40 -21.49 -13.50
N ILE A 475 -10.56 -22.78 -13.19
CA ILE A 475 -10.80 -23.84 -14.17
C ILE A 475 -12.20 -23.67 -14.78
N SER A 476 -13.24 -23.56 -13.94
CA SER A 476 -14.64 -23.46 -14.38
C SER A 476 -14.95 -22.23 -15.25
N ARG A 477 -14.17 -21.15 -15.12
CA ARG A 477 -14.32 -19.92 -15.92
C ARG A 477 -13.37 -19.85 -17.13
N ARG A 478 -12.56 -20.88 -17.37
CA ARG A 478 -11.54 -20.85 -18.42
C ARG A 478 -12.16 -21.00 -19.80
N GLN A 479 -11.90 -20.03 -20.68
CA GLN A 479 -12.46 -20.00 -22.05
C GLN A 479 -11.42 -20.16 -23.18
N ARG A 480 -10.13 -19.99 -22.89
CA ARG A 480 -9.06 -20.00 -23.90
C ARG A 480 -7.72 -20.43 -23.30
N ASN A 481 -6.71 -20.63 -24.15
CA ASN A 481 -5.33 -20.98 -23.74
C ASN A 481 -5.29 -22.22 -22.82
N HIS A 482 -5.99 -23.28 -23.21
CA HIS A 482 -6.16 -24.50 -22.41
C HIS A 482 -4.84 -25.26 -22.23
N ASN A 483 -4.08 -25.47 -23.31
CA ASN A 483 -2.83 -26.26 -23.28
C ASN A 483 -1.84 -25.69 -22.26
N LYS A 484 -1.49 -24.40 -22.39
CA LYS A 484 -0.59 -23.71 -21.45
C LYS A 484 -1.11 -23.74 -20.01
N PHE A 485 -2.42 -23.67 -19.81
CA PHE A 485 -3.00 -23.72 -18.47
C PHE A 485 -2.86 -25.11 -17.84
N VAL A 486 -3.08 -26.17 -18.62
CA VAL A 486 -2.89 -27.55 -18.19
C VAL A 486 -1.41 -27.82 -17.87
N GLU A 487 -0.49 -27.34 -18.71
CA GLU A 487 0.95 -27.39 -18.42
C GLU A 487 1.29 -26.68 -17.10
N ASP A 488 0.75 -25.48 -16.87
CA ASP A 488 0.98 -24.74 -15.62
C ASP A 488 0.38 -25.45 -14.39
N LEU A 489 -0.76 -26.14 -14.53
CA LEU A 489 -1.35 -26.97 -13.47
C LEU A 489 -0.46 -28.18 -13.15
N LEU A 490 0.03 -28.89 -14.18
CA LEU A 490 0.89 -30.08 -14.03
C LEU A 490 2.29 -29.74 -13.51
N ALA A 491 2.82 -28.58 -13.89
CA ALA A 491 4.16 -28.16 -13.49
C ALA A 491 4.28 -27.84 -12.00
N GLN A 492 3.15 -27.60 -11.30
CA GLN A 492 3.11 -27.24 -9.88
C GLN A 492 4.18 -26.21 -9.48
N LYS A 493 4.42 -25.19 -10.33
CA LYS A 493 5.49 -24.22 -10.11
C LYS A 493 5.38 -23.67 -8.69
N THR A 494 6.46 -23.75 -7.93
CA THR A 494 6.59 -23.19 -6.58
C THR A 494 6.46 -21.67 -6.66
N PHE A 495 5.21 -21.20 -6.69
CA PHE A 495 4.89 -19.79 -6.78
C PHE A 495 5.05 -19.16 -5.39
N SER A 496 6.24 -18.66 -5.10
CA SER A 496 6.48 -17.79 -3.95
C SER A 496 6.33 -16.34 -4.40
N SER A 497 5.38 -15.64 -3.78
CA SER A 497 5.18 -14.20 -3.95
C SER A 497 5.06 -13.56 -2.57
N ALA A 498 5.26 -12.24 -2.48
CA ALA A 498 5.10 -11.51 -1.22
C ALA A 498 3.72 -11.74 -0.59
N ALA A 499 2.67 -11.89 -1.41
CA ALA A 499 1.32 -12.19 -0.93
C ALA A 499 1.19 -13.62 -0.37
N VAL A 500 1.83 -14.61 -0.99
CA VAL A 500 1.83 -16.00 -0.51
C VAL A 500 2.62 -16.13 0.79
N GLU A 501 3.80 -15.53 0.88
CA GLU A 501 4.59 -15.53 2.13
C GLU A 501 3.88 -14.78 3.26
N HIS A 502 3.18 -13.68 2.93
CA HIS A 502 2.32 -12.98 3.87
C HIS A 502 1.17 -13.85 4.38
N GLY A 503 0.51 -14.59 3.48
CA GLY A 503 -0.53 -15.57 3.82
C GLY A 503 -0.02 -16.60 4.83
N LYS A 504 1.07 -17.30 4.47
CA LYS A 504 1.72 -18.30 5.34
C LYS A 504 2.11 -17.75 6.71
N LYS A 505 2.59 -16.51 6.77
CA LYS A 505 2.99 -15.86 8.02
C LYS A 505 1.80 -15.60 8.95
N TYR A 506 0.67 -15.15 8.41
CA TYR A 506 -0.44 -14.64 9.21
C TYR A 506 -1.63 -15.61 9.35
N GLU A 507 -1.68 -16.68 8.57
CA GLU A 507 -2.73 -17.70 8.69
C GLU A 507 -2.81 -18.35 10.08
N PRO A 508 -1.70 -18.81 10.72
CA PRO A 508 -1.76 -19.32 12.09
C PRO A 508 -2.20 -18.25 13.11
N VAL A 509 -1.86 -16.98 12.85
CA VAL A 509 -2.27 -15.85 13.70
C VAL A 509 -3.77 -15.61 13.57
N ALA A 510 -4.30 -15.63 12.34
CA ALA A 510 -5.71 -15.45 12.05
C ALA A 510 -6.57 -16.52 12.74
N LEU A 511 -6.18 -17.80 12.64
CA LEU A 511 -6.88 -18.91 13.29
C LEU A 511 -6.89 -18.79 14.82
N LYS A 512 -5.76 -18.38 15.42
CA LYS A 512 -5.65 -18.15 16.86
C LYS A 512 -6.54 -16.99 17.33
N GLU A 513 -6.54 -15.86 16.62
CA GLU A 513 -7.40 -14.73 16.95
C GLU A 513 -8.89 -15.06 16.74
N TYR A 514 -9.22 -15.81 15.69
CA TYR A 514 -10.56 -16.33 15.45
C TYR A 514 -11.05 -17.17 16.64
N GLU A 515 -10.29 -18.18 17.07
CA GLU A 515 -10.66 -19.06 18.19
C GLU A 515 -10.83 -18.27 19.50
N LYS A 516 -9.92 -17.33 19.78
CA LYS A 516 -9.97 -16.44 20.94
C LYS A 516 -11.23 -15.57 20.95
N HIS A 517 -11.58 -14.95 19.83
CA HIS A 517 -12.73 -14.05 19.75
C HIS A 517 -14.06 -14.80 19.79
N MET A 518 -14.16 -15.96 19.13
CA MET A 518 -15.33 -16.83 19.19
C MET A 518 -15.63 -17.27 20.63
N ARG A 519 -14.60 -17.66 21.39
CA ARG A 519 -14.72 -17.96 22.83
C ARG A 519 -15.22 -16.77 23.65
N LYS A 520 -14.70 -15.55 23.40
CA LYS A 520 -15.15 -14.33 24.10
C LYS A 520 -16.61 -13.98 23.83
N MET A 521 -17.11 -14.31 22.63
CA MET A 521 -18.51 -14.11 22.26
C MET A 521 -19.45 -15.18 22.85
N GLY A 522 -18.96 -16.08 23.70
CA GLY A 522 -19.76 -17.19 24.22
C GLY A 522 -20.07 -18.27 23.18
N LYS A 523 -19.33 -18.30 22.06
CA LYS A 523 -19.44 -19.29 20.99
C LYS A 523 -18.13 -20.07 20.87
N PRO A 524 -17.79 -20.92 21.85
CA PRO A 524 -16.51 -21.61 21.84
C PRO A 524 -16.38 -22.52 20.62
N VAL A 525 -15.29 -22.34 19.88
CA VAL A 525 -14.90 -23.19 18.74
C VAL A 525 -13.56 -23.85 19.03
N LYS A 526 -13.28 -24.96 18.36
CA LYS A 526 -11.98 -25.63 18.35
C LYS A 526 -11.45 -25.70 16.93
N VAL A 527 -10.23 -25.22 16.74
CA VAL A 527 -9.54 -25.22 15.46
C VAL A 527 -8.57 -26.41 15.39
N LEU A 528 -8.68 -27.22 14.33
CA LEU A 528 -7.85 -28.40 14.09
C LEU A 528 -7.16 -28.29 12.72
N LYS A 529 -5.92 -28.78 12.62
CA LYS A 529 -5.22 -28.87 11.33
C LYS A 529 -5.98 -29.79 10.37
N SER A 530 -5.90 -29.48 9.07
CA SER A 530 -6.44 -30.33 8.00
C SER A 530 -5.42 -30.57 6.90
N GLY A 531 -5.40 -31.78 6.36
CA GLY A 531 -4.59 -32.16 5.20
C GLY A 531 -5.39 -32.17 3.90
N LEU A 532 -4.86 -32.88 2.90
CA LEU A 532 -5.51 -33.14 1.62
C LEU A 532 -6.53 -34.26 1.76
N PHE A 533 -7.79 -33.93 1.52
CA PHE A 533 -8.84 -34.91 1.29
C PHE A 533 -9.09 -35.06 -0.21
N VAL A 534 -9.10 -36.31 -0.69
CA VAL A 534 -9.43 -36.68 -2.08
C VAL A 534 -10.80 -37.36 -2.06
N SER A 535 -11.71 -36.94 -2.94
CA SER A 535 -13.05 -37.52 -2.96
C SER A 535 -13.01 -38.95 -3.49
N PRO A 536 -13.49 -39.96 -2.73
CA PRO A 536 -13.59 -41.33 -3.22
C PRO A 536 -14.56 -41.46 -4.39
N LYS A 537 -15.58 -40.60 -4.44
CA LYS A 537 -16.56 -40.57 -5.54
C LYS A 537 -16.02 -39.90 -6.78
N VAL A 538 -15.34 -38.77 -6.62
CA VAL A 538 -14.80 -37.98 -7.74
C VAL A 538 -13.27 -37.89 -7.57
N PRO A 539 -12.52 -38.97 -7.88
CA PRO A 539 -11.11 -39.08 -7.51
C PRO A 539 -10.23 -38.02 -8.17
N ILE A 540 -10.66 -37.45 -9.29
CA ILE A 540 -9.94 -36.36 -9.98
C ILE A 540 -9.95 -35.03 -9.21
N LEU A 541 -10.74 -34.92 -8.12
CA LEU A 541 -10.88 -33.71 -7.30
C LEU A 541 -10.36 -33.92 -5.87
N GLY A 542 -9.78 -32.86 -5.30
CA GLY A 542 -9.38 -32.84 -3.89
C GLY A 542 -9.44 -31.45 -3.25
N CYS A 543 -9.38 -31.40 -1.93
CA CYS A 543 -9.41 -30.17 -1.15
C CYS A 543 -8.44 -30.23 0.04
N SER A 544 -7.93 -29.06 0.42
CA SER A 544 -7.16 -28.89 1.66
C SER A 544 -7.66 -27.60 2.31
N PRO A 545 -8.64 -27.69 3.22
CA PRO A 545 -9.07 -26.51 3.97
C PRO A 545 -7.95 -26.07 4.93
N ASP A 546 -7.93 -24.79 5.29
CA ASP A 546 -6.92 -24.26 6.22
C ASP A 546 -7.14 -24.78 7.65
N ALA A 547 -8.40 -25.05 8.02
CA ALA A 547 -8.74 -25.69 9.29
C ALA A 547 -10.02 -26.53 9.24
N LYS A 548 -10.09 -27.50 10.16
CA LYS A 548 -11.31 -28.17 10.62
C LYS A 548 -11.82 -27.44 11.86
N ILE A 549 -13.11 -27.10 11.90
CA ILE A 549 -13.72 -26.29 12.97
C ILE A 549 -14.81 -27.10 13.67
N ILE A 550 -14.73 -27.17 15.00
CA ILE A 550 -15.81 -27.68 15.84
C ILE A 550 -16.45 -26.50 16.56
N ASP A 551 -17.71 -26.21 16.29
CA ASP A 551 -18.48 -25.16 16.95
C ASP A 551 -19.55 -25.78 17.85
N LEU A 552 -19.45 -25.54 19.16
CA LEU A 552 -20.41 -26.06 20.14
C LEU A 552 -21.68 -25.22 20.23
N SER A 553 -21.73 -24.06 19.57
CA SER A 553 -22.86 -23.14 19.62
C SER A 553 -23.93 -23.38 18.55
N CYS A 554 -23.76 -24.39 17.70
CA CYS A 554 -24.70 -24.75 16.65
C CYS A 554 -25.00 -26.26 16.62
N LYS A 555 -26.16 -26.63 16.06
CA LYS A 555 -26.57 -28.03 15.89
C LYS A 555 -25.62 -28.80 14.97
N ASP A 556 -25.26 -28.20 13.84
CA ASP A 556 -24.28 -28.73 12.91
C ASP A 556 -22.88 -28.35 13.40
N ARG A 557 -22.32 -29.12 14.34
CA ARG A 557 -21.10 -28.73 15.06
C ARG A 557 -19.82 -28.75 14.22
N PHE A 558 -19.82 -29.46 13.09
CA PHE A 558 -18.61 -29.71 12.31
C PHE A 558 -18.62 -28.89 11.02
N GLY A 559 -17.59 -28.08 10.82
CA GLY A 559 -17.40 -27.30 9.61
C GLY A 559 -15.93 -27.07 9.31
N LEU A 560 -15.67 -26.22 8.32
CA LEU A 560 -14.31 -25.88 7.88
C LEU A 560 -13.98 -24.42 8.17
N GLY A 561 -12.68 -24.10 8.14
CA GLY A 561 -12.16 -22.75 8.15
C GLY A 561 -11.32 -22.52 6.90
N GLU A 562 -11.60 -21.44 6.18
CA GLU A 562 -10.82 -20.98 5.02
C GLU A 562 -10.35 -19.55 5.28
N VAL A 563 -9.04 -19.35 5.34
CA VAL A 563 -8.40 -18.12 5.78
C VAL A 563 -7.86 -17.33 4.60
N LYS A 564 -8.03 -16.00 4.66
CA LYS A 564 -7.39 -15.06 3.73
C LYS A 564 -6.74 -13.91 4.50
N CYS A 565 -5.44 -13.72 4.25
CA CYS A 565 -4.66 -12.60 4.78
C CYS A 565 -4.22 -11.68 3.62
N PRO A 566 -5.05 -10.73 3.17
CA PRO A 566 -4.74 -9.90 2.01
C PRO A 566 -3.64 -8.88 2.30
N SER A 567 -2.42 -9.14 1.83
CA SER A 567 -1.27 -8.24 2.02
C SER A 567 -1.52 -6.78 1.57
N SER A 568 -2.26 -6.57 0.48
CA SER A 568 -2.61 -5.24 -0.04
C SER A 568 -3.61 -4.47 0.83
N LYS A 569 -4.38 -5.17 1.67
CA LYS A 569 -5.39 -4.60 2.58
C LYS A 569 -5.06 -4.88 4.05
N PHE A 570 -3.82 -5.27 4.34
CA PHE A 570 -3.44 -5.73 5.66
C PHE A 570 -3.56 -4.67 6.76
N HIS A 571 -3.54 -3.38 6.40
CA HIS A 571 -3.50 -2.27 7.37
C HIS A 571 -4.79 -1.45 7.48
N VAL A 572 -5.88 -1.96 6.90
CA VAL A 572 -7.23 -1.42 7.03
C VAL A 572 -8.12 -2.48 7.65
N THR A 573 -9.26 -2.10 8.20
CA THR A 573 -10.25 -3.07 8.66
C THR A 573 -10.81 -3.88 7.48
N PRO A 574 -11.32 -5.10 7.70
CA PRO A 574 -11.97 -5.87 6.64
C PRO A 574 -13.16 -5.13 6.00
N LEU A 575 -13.84 -4.26 6.75
CA LEU A 575 -14.95 -3.44 6.25
C LEU A 575 -14.48 -2.32 5.33
N GLU A 576 -13.45 -1.55 5.73
CA GLU A 576 -12.84 -0.54 4.86
C GLU A 576 -12.23 -1.16 3.60
N ALA A 577 -11.74 -2.40 3.69
CA ALA A 577 -11.24 -3.12 2.51
C ALA A 577 -12.34 -3.35 1.46
N CYS A 578 -13.62 -3.46 1.86
CA CYS A 578 -14.75 -3.61 0.94
C CYS A 578 -15.05 -2.37 0.10
N ASP A 579 -14.52 -1.20 0.46
CA ASP A 579 -14.68 0.02 -0.35
C ASP A 579 -13.90 -0.06 -1.68
N ASP A 580 -12.95 -0.98 -1.78
CA ASP A 580 -12.28 -1.31 -3.04
C ASP A 580 -13.12 -2.30 -3.87
N PRO A 581 -13.63 -1.90 -5.06
CA PRO A 581 -14.41 -2.79 -5.91
C PRO A 581 -13.66 -4.05 -6.35
N GLY A 582 -12.31 -4.00 -6.42
CA GLY A 582 -11.45 -5.12 -6.76
C GLY A 582 -11.20 -6.10 -5.60
N PHE A 583 -11.62 -5.77 -4.38
CA PHE A 583 -11.51 -6.67 -3.24
C PHE A 583 -12.51 -7.82 -3.35
N PHE A 584 -12.16 -9.01 -2.84
CA PHE A 584 -12.99 -10.20 -2.97
C PHE A 584 -14.24 -10.19 -2.06
N MET A 585 -14.30 -9.29 -1.08
CA MET A 585 -15.49 -9.05 -0.27
C MET A 585 -16.25 -7.80 -0.71
N GLU A 586 -17.51 -7.75 -0.32
CA GLU A 586 -18.42 -6.61 -0.47
C GLU A 586 -19.03 -6.24 0.88
N ASN A 587 -19.44 -4.98 1.04
CA ASN A 587 -20.14 -4.53 2.23
C ASN A 587 -21.65 -4.83 2.07
N LYS A 588 -22.18 -5.75 2.88
CA LYS A 588 -23.63 -5.99 3.02
C LYS A 588 -24.10 -5.44 4.35
N ASN A 589 -24.81 -4.31 4.32
CA ASN A 589 -25.41 -3.69 5.51
C ASN A 589 -24.42 -3.46 6.67
N GLY A 590 -23.21 -3.00 6.36
CA GLY A 590 -22.15 -2.76 7.34
C GLY A 590 -21.33 -3.99 7.72
N LYS A 591 -21.53 -5.13 7.04
CA LYS A 591 -20.80 -6.38 7.31
C LYS A 591 -20.07 -6.87 6.05
N PRO A 592 -18.77 -7.20 6.14
CA PRO A 592 -18.05 -7.81 5.03
C PRO A 592 -18.63 -9.19 4.69
N SER A 593 -18.88 -9.45 3.40
CA SER A 593 -19.33 -10.73 2.88
C SER A 593 -18.57 -11.05 1.59
N LEU A 594 -18.18 -12.31 1.40
CA LEU A 594 -17.57 -12.82 0.19
C LEU A 594 -18.53 -12.69 -0.99
N LYS A 595 -18.07 -12.00 -2.05
CA LYS A 595 -18.79 -11.88 -3.32
C LYS A 595 -19.06 -13.27 -3.89
N ARG A 596 -20.35 -13.60 -4.10
CA ARG A 596 -20.77 -14.91 -4.63
C ARG A 596 -20.28 -15.18 -6.06
N SER A 597 -19.94 -14.14 -6.81
CA SER A 597 -19.34 -14.24 -8.14
C SER A 597 -17.82 -14.51 -8.13
N HIS A 598 -17.16 -14.33 -6.98
CA HIS A 598 -15.71 -14.42 -6.85
C HIS A 598 -15.21 -15.87 -6.80
N VAL A 599 -14.00 -16.12 -7.31
CA VAL A 599 -13.41 -17.48 -7.39
C VAL A 599 -13.20 -18.17 -6.03
N TYR A 600 -13.11 -17.39 -4.95
CA TYR A 600 -13.03 -17.93 -3.59
C TYR A 600 -14.36 -18.53 -3.12
N TYR A 601 -15.50 -18.08 -3.66
CA TYR A 601 -16.78 -18.72 -3.36
C TYR A 601 -16.82 -20.14 -3.92
N ASP A 602 -16.32 -20.35 -5.15
CA ASP A 602 -16.19 -21.70 -5.71
C ASP A 602 -15.20 -22.57 -4.95
N GLN A 603 -14.13 -21.96 -4.44
CA GLN A 603 -13.20 -22.67 -3.57
C GLN A 603 -13.93 -23.16 -2.31
N VAL A 604 -14.61 -22.27 -1.58
CA VAL A 604 -15.33 -22.60 -0.35
C VAL A 604 -16.42 -23.65 -0.59
N GLN A 605 -17.23 -23.50 -1.64
CA GLN A 605 -18.23 -24.49 -2.03
C GLN A 605 -17.58 -25.83 -2.41
N GLY A 606 -16.43 -25.82 -3.07
CA GLY A 606 -15.68 -27.03 -3.39
C GLY A 606 -15.07 -27.75 -2.20
N LEU A 607 -14.61 -27.00 -1.17
CA LEU A 607 -14.18 -27.60 0.09
C LEU A 607 -15.33 -28.38 0.73
N MET A 608 -16.51 -27.74 0.81
CA MET A 608 -17.69 -28.35 1.43
C MET A 608 -18.25 -29.52 0.61
N GLY A 609 -18.38 -29.36 -0.70
CA GLY A 609 -18.93 -30.39 -1.59
C GLY A 609 -18.09 -31.67 -1.65
N LEU A 610 -16.76 -31.56 -1.49
CA LEU A 610 -15.88 -32.73 -1.43
C LEU A 610 -15.86 -33.38 -0.04
N SER A 611 -15.79 -32.58 1.03
CA SER A 611 -15.66 -33.10 2.41
C SER A 611 -17.00 -33.44 3.07
N GLY A 612 -18.13 -33.11 2.44
CA GLY A 612 -19.45 -33.36 2.98
C GLY A 612 -19.81 -32.50 4.18
N VAL A 613 -19.08 -31.40 4.44
CA VAL A 613 -19.39 -30.52 5.58
C VAL A 613 -20.50 -29.51 5.21
N PRO A 614 -21.42 -29.19 6.13
CA PRO A 614 -22.57 -28.32 5.82
C PRO A 614 -22.21 -26.83 5.74
N TRP A 615 -21.09 -26.40 6.33
CA TRP A 615 -20.67 -25.00 6.36
C TRP A 615 -19.16 -24.82 6.46
N CYS A 616 -18.72 -23.62 6.08
CA CYS A 616 -17.33 -23.18 6.17
C CYS A 616 -17.28 -21.72 6.66
N ASP A 617 -16.48 -21.46 7.69
CA ASP A 617 -16.16 -20.12 8.16
C ASP A 617 -15.06 -19.53 7.26
N PHE A 618 -15.46 -18.54 6.46
CA PHE A 618 -14.54 -17.75 5.65
C PHE A 618 -13.96 -16.61 6.51
N ILE A 619 -12.68 -16.75 6.86
CA ILE A 619 -11.98 -15.92 7.84
C ILE A 619 -11.04 -14.97 7.11
N VAL A 620 -11.26 -13.67 7.25
CA VAL A 620 -10.40 -12.65 6.65
C VAL A 620 -9.68 -11.87 7.75
N TYR A 621 -8.36 -11.93 7.74
CA TYR A 621 -7.52 -11.30 8.75
C TYR A 621 -6.70 -10.13 8.20
N THR A 622 -6.71 -9.03 8.96
CA THR A 622 -5.90 -7.84 8.75
C THR A 622 -5.27 -7.43 10.08
N SER A 623 -4.27 -6.56 10.07
CA SER A 623 -3.71 -5.97 11.30
C SER A 623 -4.67 -5.06 12.06
N LYS A 624 -5.83 -4.71 11.49
CA LYS A 624 -6.85 -3.84 12.09
C LYS A 624 -8.14 -4.57 12.47
N GLY A 625 -8.27 -5.84 12.12
CA GLY A 625 -9.48 -6.58 12.41
C GLY A 625 -9.58 -7.93 11.70
N LEU A 626 -10.60 -8.67 12.10
CA LEU A 626 -10.92 -10.00 11.60
C LEU A 626 -12.41 -10.07 11.26
N SER A 627 -12.73 -10.59 10.08
CA SER A 627 -14.09 -10.83 9.63
C SER A 627 -14.32 -12.32 9.44
N VAL A 628 -15.44 -12.82 9.95
CA VAL A 628 -15.87 -14.21 9.79
C VAL A 628 -17.24 -14.23 9.13
N GLU A 629 -17.34 -14.84 7.96
CA GLU A 629 -18.63 -15.18 7.36
C GLU A 629 -18.79 -16.70 7.38
N ARG A 630 -19.85 -17.19 8.01
CA ARG A 630 -20.22 -18.60 7.90
C ARG A 630 -21.02 -18.83 6.64
N ILE A 631 -20.42 -19.52 5.68
CA ILE A 631 -21.00 -19.82 4.39
C ILE A 631 -21.62 -21.22 4.44
N LYS A 632 -22.90 -21.32 4.06
CA LYS A 632 -23.60 -22.60 3.90
C LYS A 632 -23.24 -23.28 2.60
N PHE A 633 -23.26 -24.60 2.61
CA PHE A 633 -23.19 -25.39 1.39
C PHE A 633 -24.37 -25.10 0.46
N ASP A 634 -24.07 -24.93 -0.83
CA ASP A 634 -25.01 -24.65 -1.90
C ASP A 634 -24.93 -25.78 -2.93
N GLN A 635 -25.87 -26.72 -2.85
CA GLN A 635 -25.89 -27.93 -3.67
C GLN A 635 -26.01 -27.62 -5.17
N ASP A 636 -26.81 -26.63 -5.55
CA ASP A 636 -27.03 -26.27 -6.95
C ASP A 636 -25.76 -25.63 -7.55
N HIS A 637 -25.12 -24.73 -6.79
CA HIS A 637 -23.83 -24.17 -7.18
C HIS A 637 -22.76 -25.25 -7.32
N TRP A 638 -22.69 -26.17 -6.35
CA TRP A 638 -21.73 -27.28 -6.37
C TRP A 638 -21.94 -28.22 -7.55
N ASN A 639 -23.19 -28.63 -7.84
CA ASN A 639 -23.50 -29.50 -8.97
C ASN A 639 -23.03 -28.90 -10.30
N ASN A 640 -23.32 -27.61 -10.51
CA ASN A 640 -22.88 -26.87 -11.70
C ASN A 640 -21.35 -26.73 -11.77
N LEU A 641 -20.70 -26.41 -10.64
CA LEU A 641 -19.26 -26.28 -10.56
C LEU A 641 -18.57 -27.63 -10.83
N CYS A 642 -18.99 -28.69 -10.14
CA CYS A 642 -18.43 -30.03 -10.27
C CYS A 642 -18.55 -30.56 -11.70
N GLY A 643 -19.72 -30.39 -12.35
CA GLY A 643 -19.91 -30.75 -13.76
C GLY A 643 -18.87 -30.08 -14.67
N LYS A 644 -18.72 -28.75 -14.56
CA LYS A 644 -17.71 -27.99 -15.33
C LYS A 644 -16.27 -28.46 -15.07
N LEU A 645 -15.96 -28.85 -13.83
CA LEU A 645 -14.64 -29.36 -13.47
C LEU A 645 -14.37 -30.73 -14.11
N CYS A 646 -15.34 -31.65 -14.03
CA CYS A 646 -15.27 -32.96 -14.67
C CYS A 646 -15.11 -32.81 -16.19
N ASP A 647 -15.97 -32.01 -16.84
CA ASP A 647 -15.90 -31.76 -18.27
C ASP A 647 -14.54 -31.22 -18.70
N TYR A 648 -14.02 -30.23 -17.97
CA TYR A 648 -12.70 -29.67 -18.25
C TYR A 648 -11.59 -30.70 -18.05
N TYR A 649 -11.69 -31.53 -17.00
CA TYR A 649 -10.69 -32.54 -16.70
C TYR A 649 -10.58 -33.54 -17.84
N PHE A 650 -11.69 -34.15 -18.25
CA PHE A 650 -11.71 -35.15 -19.33
C PHE A 650 -11.36 -34.54 -20.70
N LYS A 651 -11.83 -33.32 -20.99
CA LYS A 651 -11.63 -32.70 -22.30
C LYS A 651 -10.23 -32.15 -22.53
N HIS A 652 -9.60 -31.61 -21.48
CA HIS A 652 -8.37 -30.83 -21.63
C HIS A 652 -7.20 -31.32 -20.78
N PHE A 653 -7.45 -31.80 -19.56
CA PHE A 653 -6.37 -32.13 -18.62
C PHE A 653 -5.91 -33.57 -18.77
N LEU A 654 -6.85 -34.53 -18.75
CA LEU A 654 -6.58 -35.96 -18.81
C LEU A 654 -5.77 -36.37 -20.06
N PRO A 655 -6.08 -35.89 -21.28
CA PRO A 655 -5.32 -36.25 -22.48
C PRO A 655 -3.86 -35.79 -22.46
N VAL A 656 -3.52 -34.79 -21.64
CA VAL A 656 -2.14 -34.30 -21.48
C VAL A 656 -1.46 -34.97 -20.29
N ALA A 657 -2.20 -35.18 -19.20
CA ALA A 657 -1.69 -35.80 -17.97
C ALA A 657 -1.41 -37.30 -18.12
N ALA A 658 -2.09 -37.99 -19.03
CA ALA A 658 -1.94 -39.42 -19.29
C ALA A 658 -0.85 -39.75 -20.31
N LEU A 659 -0.19 -38.76 -20.93
CA LEU A 659 0.90 -38.98 -21.90
C LEU A 659 2.16 -39.51 -21.21
#